data_AF-A0A844HTL0-F1
#
_entry.id   AF-A0A844HTL0-F1
#
_cell.length_a   1.000
_cell.length_b   1.000
_cell.length_c   1.000
_cell.angle_alpha   90.00
_cell.angle_beta   90.00
_cell.angle_gamma   90.00
#
_symmetry.space_group_name_H-M   'P 1'
#
loop_
_entity.id
_entity.type
_entity.pdbx_description
1 polymer ?
#
loop_
_entity_poly.entity_id
_entity_poly.type
_entity_poly.pdbx_seq_one_letter_code
_entity_poly.pdbx_strand_id
1 'polypeptide(L)'
;MESDMTQRTNSKPAPTPTEPAWALPSAAAAYMIDAWQRSVLYMDVMRERSEQYREHAAQDIPHVLDYKAELILDGRSFERPVNYLMGRILPKPGNEPDPRKRPFVVIDPRAGHGPGIGGFKADSEIGVAMKAGHPCYFIGFLPNPIPGQTIEDIVHAEAQFLRAVIARHPQSEGKPCVIGNCQAGWSVMMVAALYPELFGPIILAGTPLSYWAGIRGQYPMRYSGGLLGGSWLTALTSDLGGGVFDGAWLVQNFENQNPANTYWTKQYNLWSKIDSEAARYLGFEKWWGGHVLLNAEEMQFIVDELFVGNRLSSGEIRTSEGTAIDLRNIRAPIVVFCSKGDNITPPQQALDWILDLYDSVDEIRAFGQTIVYTVHDKIGHLGIFVSSGVARKEHQQFASNIDMLDLLPPGLYEAVLEPKDEAELHPELVQGEWVMRCEARTLDDIRALGSNDPEDDRRFDAAARLSEMNLAMYRTFAQPFVRAMVPPGMPDIMQHLHPMRLQYEMLGPWNPLTGWTKAMAERVRETRQSVSPANPFLALQEQVSSQIVAGFETLRQTSERWAEESFMKFYGREVLQSALGVDQSDRPKRKAAKSPMHDHNVALRIAELRGGMGRGGMREALARSLFYAGAPRGGVDERSFEAVRRFCRANPELSRQSFDDFRKMLREQFFMLLIDEDAAMAALPKLLPTSEAERRAGLEMLDTVLSAAAEPDGEVAVRLRHLAELFGLGDSPLSPPKTAAPEAAAPKKPARPTKPRGKPKPEPSA
;
A
#
# COMPACT_ATOMS: atom_id res chain seq x y z
N MET A 1 4.70 -9.18 -14.05
CA MET A 1 5.78 -9.14 -15.05
C MET A 1 6.81 -8.18 -14.50
N GLU A 2 7.76 -8.67 -13.69
CA GLU A 2 8.98 -7.94 -13.28
C GLU A 2 9.87 -8.81 -12.36
N SER A 3 10.11 -10.06 -12.75
CA SER A 3 11.04 -10.92 -12.01
C SER A 3 11.67 -11.96 -12.92
N ASP A 4 12.25 -11.56 -14.05
CA ASP A 4 13.30 -12.39 -14.68
C ASP A 4 14.12 -11.68 -15.79
N MET A 5 14.63 -10.48 -15.52
CA MET A 5 15.58 -9.84 -16.45
C MET A 5 16.73 -9.16 -15.72
N THR A 6 17.52 -9.90 -14.95
CA THR A 6 18.90 -9.49 -14.63
C THR A 6 19.73 -10.70 -14.20
N GLN A 7 20.37 -11.35 -15.18
CA GLN A 7 21.75 -11.84 -15.11
C GLN A 7 22.06 -12.60 -16.41
N ARG A 8 22.57 -11.89 -17.43
CA ARG A 8 23.39 -12.52 -18.47
C ARG A 8 24.70 -11.77 -18.55
N THR A 9 25.75 -12.45 -18.12
CA THR A 9 27.12 -12.02 -18.15
C THR A 9 27.58 -11.81 -19.60
N ASN A 10 28.39 -10.76 -19.76
CA ASN A 10 28.94 -10.27 -21.01
C ASN A 10 29.93 -11.31 -21.58
N SER A 11 29.45 -12.23 -22.41
CA SER A 11 30.29 -13.12 -23.22
C SER A 11 30.32 -12.61 -24.67
N LYS A 12 31.53 -12.49 -25.23
CA LYS A 12 31.74 -12.11 -26.63
C LYS A 12 30.90 -13.01 -27.55
N PRO A 13 30.27 -12.49 -28.61
CA PRO A 13 29.50 -13.33 -29.53
C PRO A 13 30.45 -14.27 -30.26
N ALA A 14 30.22 -15.59 -30.11
CA ALA A 14 30.79 -16.57 -31.01
C ALA A 14 30.18 -16.39 -32.41
N PRO A 15 30.94 -16.65 -33.49
CA PRO A 15 30.43 -16.50 -34.85
C PRO A 15 29.22 -17.43 -35.05
N THR A 16 28.08 -16.86 -35.44
CA THR A 16 26.89 -17.61 -35.82
C THR A 16 27.20 -18.50 -37.01
N PRO A 17 26.82 -19.80 -37.00
CA PRO A 17 26.87 -20.59 -38.21
C PRO A 17 25.85 -19.98 -39.18
N THR A 18 26.33 -19.49 -40.32
CA THR A 18 25.47 -19.10 -41.44
C THR A 18 24.75 -20.35 -41.94
N GLU A 19 23.48 -20.49 -41.58
CA GLU A 19 22.62 -21.48 -42.21
C GLU A 19 22.52 -21.21 -43.73
N PRO A 20 22.44 -22.26 -44.55
CA PRO A 20 22.43 -22.11 -46.00
C PRO A 20 21.19 -21.35 -46.49
N ALA A 21 21.31 -20.59 -47.59
CA ALA A 21 20.26 -19.69 -48.11
C ALA A 21 18.90 -20.36 -48.43
N TRP A 22 18.86 -21.70 -48.58
CA TRP A 22 17.62 -22.48 -48.77
C TRP A 22 16.87 -22.75 -47.45
N ALA A 23 17.51 -22.60 -46.29
CA ALA A 23 16.90 -22.76 -44.97
C ALA A 23 16.04 -21.55 -44.57
N LEU A 24 16.26 -20.39 -45.20
CA LEU A 24 15.52 -19.14 -44.94
C LEU A 24 14.04 -19.22 -45.38
N PRO A 25 13.69 -19.68 -46.60
CA PRO A 25 12.29 -19.90 -46.99
C PRO A 25 11.55 -20.93 -46.13
N SER A 26 12.22 -22.02 -45.73
CA SER A 26 11.62 -23.03 -44.84
C SER A 26 11.42 -22.50 -43.42
N ALA A 27 12.39 -21.73 -42.90
CA ALA A 27 12.27 -21.07 -41.61
C ALA A 27 11.15 -20.01 -41.62
N ALA A 28 11.01 -19.26 -42.72
CA ALA A 28 9.92 -18.30 -42.91
C ALA A 28 8.56 -19.00 -42.95
N ALA A 29 8.43 -20.09 -43.71
CA ALA A 29 7.19 -20.85 -43.80
C ALA A 29 6.78 -21.44 -42.43
N ALA A 30 7.73 -22.05 -41.70
CA ALA A 30 7.49 -22.58 -40.36
C ALA A 30 7.04 -21.47 -39.38
N TYR A 31 7.68 -20.31 -39.43
CA TYR A 31 7.27 -19.15 -38.64
C TYR A 31 5.87 -18.65 -39.01
N MET A 32 5.55 -18.56 -40.30
CA MET A 32 4.22 -18.09 -40.75
C MET A 32 3.10 -19.04 -40.34
N ILE A 33 3.34 -20.36 -40.39
CA ILE A 33 2.39 -21.36 -39.89
C ILE A 33 2.16 -21.16 -38.39
N ASP A 34 3.23 -21.08 -37.62
CA ASP A 34 3.17 -20.87 -36.17
C ASP A 34 2.48 -19.55 -35.80
N ALA A 35 2.84 -18.45 -36.46
CA ALA A 35 2.21 -17.14 -36.26
C ALA A 35 0.71 -17.15 -36.58
N TRP A 36 0.31 -17.78 -37.69
CA TRP A 36 -1.10 -17.94 -38.06
C TRP A 36 -1.87 -18.76 -37.01
N GLN A 37 -1.30 -19.90 -36.57
CA GLN A 37 -1.91 -20.73 -35.53
C GLN A 37 -2.07 -19.95 -34.21
N ARG A 38 -1.03 -19.23 -33.77
CA ARG A 38 -1.09 -18.38 -32.57
C ARG A 38 -2.17 -17.30 -32.69
N SER A 39 -2.33 -16.69 -33.87
CA SER A 39 -3.40 -15.71 -34.11
C SER A 39 -4.80 -16.31 -34.03
N VAL A 40 -5.02 -17.51 -34.57
CA VAL A 40 -6.30 -18.21 -34.43
C VAL A 40 -6.62 -18.48 -32.96
N LEU A 41 -5.65 -19.02 -32.22
CA LEU A 41 -5.81 -19.32 -30.79
C LEU A 41 -6.03 -18.06 -29.96
N TYR A 42 -5.32 -16.97 -30.27
CA TYR A 42 -5.54 -15.66 -29.65
C TYR A 42 -6.98 -15.16 -29.86
N MET A 43 -7.52 -15.28 -31.08
CA MET A 43 -8.91 -14.89 -31.36
C MET A 43 -9.91 -15.73 -30.56
N ASP A 44 -9.64 -17.03 -30.37
CA ASP A 44 -10.46 -17.89 -29.52
C ASP A 44 -10.39 -17.47 -28.04
N VAL A 45 -9.22 -17.12 -27.52
CA VAL A 45 -9.08 -16.56 -26.16
C VAL A 45 -9.83 -15.23 -26.01
N MET A 46 -9.81 -14.35 -27.02
CA MET A 46 -10.60 -13.11 -26.98
C MET A 46 -12.11 -13.36 -26.99
N ARG A 47 -12.57 -14.40 -27.72
CA ARG A 47 -13.96 -14.86 -27.69
C ARG A 47 -14.33 -15.38 -26.29
N GLU A 48 -13.50 -16.24 -25.70
CA GLU A 48 -13.69 -16.75 -24.33
C GLU A 48 -13.74 -15.62 -23.31
N ARG A 49 -12.87 -14.60 -23.44
CA ARG A 49 -12.90 -13.39 -22.61
C ARG A 49 -14.26 -12.69 -22.67
N SER A 50 -14.83 -12.59 -23.87
CA SER A 50 -16.12 -11.95 -24.08
C SER A 50 -17.28 -12.71 -23.43
N GLU A 51 -17.28 -14.03 -23.57
CA GLU A 51 -18.25 -14.92 -22.91
C GLU A 51 -18.13 -14.80 -21.38
N GLN A 52 -16.91 -14.93 -20.87
CA GLN A 52 -16.62 -14.80 -19.44
C GLN A 52 -17.03 -13.44 -18.88
N TYR A 53 -16.81 -12.35 -19.62
CA TYR A 53 -17.24 -11.01 -19.22
C TYR A 53 -18.75 -10.93 -19.05
N ARG A 54 -19.54 -11.48 -19.99
CA ARG A 54 -21.00 -11.51 -19.87
C ARG A 54 -21.49 -12.42 -18.75
N GLU A 55 -20.92 -13.61 -18.63
CA GLU A 55 -21.23 -14.52 -17.52
C GLU A 55 -20.97 -13.86 -16.17
N HIS A 56 -19.86 -13.13 -16.04
CA HIS A 56 -19.51 -12.40 -14.83
C HIS A 56 -20.47 -11.22 -14.57
N ALA A 57 -20.74 -10.41 -15.59
CA ALA A 57 -21.65 -9.27 -15.48
C ALA A 57 -23.10 -9.67 -15.15
N ALA A 58 -23.52 -10.89 -15.50
CA ALA A 58 -24.85 -11.43 -15.20
C ALA A 58 -24.99 -12.00 -13.78
N GLN A 59 -23.91 -12.03 -12.98
CA GLN A 59 -23.96 -12.50 -11.60
C GLN A 59 -24.66 -11.48 -10.69
N ASP A 60 -25.41 -11.95 -9.70
CA ASP A 60 -26.05 -11.06 -8.72
C ASP A 60 -25.04 -10.28 -7.86
N ILE A 61 -23.91 -10.94 -7.54
CA ILE A 61 -22.80 -10.37 -6.75
C ILE A 61 -21.49 -10.69 -7.50
N PRO A 62 -21.17 -9.93 -8.57
CA PRO A 62 -19.97 -10.19 -9.33
C PRO A 62 -18.73 -9.83 -8.49
N HIS A 63 -17.94 -10.85 -8.18
CA HIS A 63 -16.63 -10.69 -7.53
C HIS A 63 -15.63 -11.73 -8.05
N VAL A 64 -14.35 -11.50 -7.76
CA VAL A 64 -13.26 -12.43 -8.13
C VAL A 64 -12.60 -13.12 -6.93
N LEU A 65 -13.22 -13.03 -5.76
CA LEU A 65 -12.80 -13.72 -4.55
C LEU A 65 -12.77 -15.26 -4.76
N ASP A 66 -11.63 -15.90 -4.51
CA ASP A 66 -11.42 -17.36 -4.62
C ASP A 66 -11.89 -18.13 -3.36
N TYR A 67 -12.43 -17.41 -2.38
CA TYR A 67 -12.88 -17.95 -1.10
C TYR A 67 -14.39 -17.98 -0.99
N LYS A 68 -14.92 -19.01 -0.33
CA LYS A 68 -16.32 -19.03 0.09
C LYS A 68 -16.51 -18.05 1.23
N ALA A 69 -17.49 -17.16 1.09
CA ALA A 69 -17.85 -16.20 2.12
C ALA A 69 -19.31 -16.38 2.54
N GLU A 70 -19.57 -16.25 3.84
CA GLU A 70 -20.91 -16.15 4.40
C GLU A 70 -21.25 -14.66 4.55
N LEU A 71 -22.37 -14.22 3.97
CA LEU A 71 -22.84 -12.83 4.14
C LEU A 71 -23.24 -12.59 5.59
N ILE A 72 -22.65 -11.57 6.22
CA ILE A 72 -22.90 -11.21 7.62
C ILE A 72 -23.79 -9.98 7.73
N LEU A 73 -23.52 -8.95 6.94
CA LEU A 73 -24.31 -7.72 6.89
C LEU A 73 -24.39 -7.20 5.46
N ASP A 74 -25.55 -6.64 5.12
CA ASP A 74 -25.85 -6.00 3.85
C ASP A 74 -26.14 -4.50 4.10
N GLY A 75 -25.22 -3.64 3.66
CA GLY A 75 -25.29 -2.21 3.89
C GLY A 75 -26.52 -1.53 3.26
N ARG A 76 -27.20 -2.19 2.32
CA ARG A 76 -28.44 -1.69 1.71
C ARG A 76 -29.62 -1.69 2.69
N SER A 77 -29.51 -2.44 3.79
CA SER A 77 -30.52 -2.54 4.84
C SER A 77 -30.29 -1.57 6.01
N PHE A 78 -29.23 -0.78 5.97
CA PHE A 78 -28.93 0.21 7.01
C PHE A 78 -29.81 1.46 6.88
N GLU A 79 -29.87 2.26 7.95
CA GLU A 79 -30.57 3.56 7.97
C GLU A 79 -30.04 4.51 6.89
N ARG A 80 -28.72 4.52 6.70
CA ARG A 80 -28.05 5.17 5.57
C ARG A 80 -27.57 4.07 4.61
N PRO A 81 -28.37 3.73 3.57
CA PRO A 81 -28.10 2.55 2.76
C PRO A 81 -26.91 2.75 1.83
N VAL A 82 -26.04 1.73 1.76
CA VAL A 82 -24.88 1.71 0.86
C VAL A 82 -24.81 0.38 0.11
N ASN A 83 -24.16 0.36 -1.05
CA ASN A 83 -23.98 -0.86 -1.85
C ASN A 83 -22.87 -1.81 -1.32
N TYR A 84 -22.43 -1.65 -0.07
CA TYR A 84 -21.36 -2.44 0.53
C TYR A 84 -21.90 -3.65 1.29
N LEU A 85 -21.15 -4.75 1.28
CA LEU A 85 -21.47 -6.02 1.91
C LEU A 85 -20.30 -6.48 2.78
N MET A 86 -20.58 -7.04 3.95
CA MET A 86 -19.57 -7.68 4.79
C MET A 86 -19.76 -9.20 4.79
N GLY A 87 -18.74 -9.92 4.32
CA GLY A 87 -18.67 -11.38 4.33
C GLY A 87 -17.65 -11.92 5.33
N ARG A 88 -17.94 -13.05 5.95
CA ARG A 88 -16.99 -13.86 6.73
C ARG A 88 -16.40 -14.92 5.84
N ILE A 89 -15.07 -14.98 5.75
CA ILE A 89 -14.36 -16.00 4.97
C ILE A 89 -14.44 -17.34 5.70
N LEU A 90 -14.89 -18.37 4.99
CA LEU A 90 -15.01 -19.71 5.56
C LEU A 90 -13.67 -20.45 5.45
N PRO A 91 -13.15 -21.03 6.57
CA PRO A 91 -11.93 -21.82 6.53
C PRO A 91 -12.10 -23.09 5.70
N LYS A 92 -11.01 -23.53 5.07
CA LYS A 92 -10.93 -24.89 4.52
C LYS A 92 -10.78 -25.89 5.68
N PRO A 93 -11.33 -27.11 5.56
CA PRO A 93 -11.16 -28.14 6.60
C PRO A 93 -9.69 -28.34 6.97
N GLY A 94 -9.38 -28.34 8.28
CA GLY A 94 -8.01 -28.46 8.79
C GLY A 94 -7.23 -27.16 8.96
N ASN A 95 -7.82 -26.00 8.63
CA ASN A 95 -7.25 -24.67 8.89
C ASN A 95 -8.26 -23.77 9.62
N GLU A 96 -8.76 -24.23 10.76
CA GLU A 96 -9.67 -23.44 11.58
C GLU A 96 -8.93 -22.30 12.28
N PRO A 97 -9.47 -21.06 12.27
CA PRO A 97 -8.84 -19.94 12.92
C PRO A 97 -8.90 -20.08 14.46
N ASP A 98 -7.87 -19.58 15.16
CA ASP A 98 -7.88 -19.50 16.62
C ASP A 98 -8.81 -18.35 17.05
N PRO A 99 -9.88 -18.61 17.83
CA PRO A 99 -10.84 -17.58 18.24
C PRO A 99 -10.24 -16.50 19.16
N ARG A 100 -9.05 -16.72 19.73
CA ARG A 100 -8.32 -15.71 20.52
C ARG A 100 -7.50 -14.78 19.66
N LYS A 101 -7.17 -15.16 18.42
CA LYS A 101 -6.44 -14.30 17.51
C LYS A 101 -7.35 -13.19 16.99
N ARG A 102 -6.76 -12.01 16.82
CA ARG A 102 -7.48 -10.86 16.25
C ARG A 102 -8.04 -11.16 14.86
N PRO A 103 -9.27 -10.74 14.56
CA PRO A 103 -9.82 -10.88 13.22
C PRO A 103 -9.12 -9.92 12.25
N PHE A 104 -8.98 -10.35 10.99
CA PHE A 104 -8.53 -9.52 9.87
C PHE A 104 -9.72 -9.12 9.01
N VAL A 105 -9.78 -7.87 8.59
CA VAL A 105 -10.81 -7.32 7.71
C VAL A 105 -10.11 -6.72 6.49
N VAL A 106 -10.34 -7.29 5.31
CA VAL A 106 -9.77 -6.79 4.05
C VAL A 106 -10.83 -6.01 3.28
N ILE A 107 -10.51 -4.79 2.87
CA ILE A 107 -11.40 -3.90 2.12
C ILE A 107 -10.74 -3.57 0.77
N ASP A 108 -11.44 -3.91 -0.31
CA ASP A 108 -10.93 -3.72 -1.67
C ASP A 108 -11.27 -2.33 -2.24
N PRO A 109 -10.45 -1.81 -3.17
CA PRO A 109 -10.66 -0.49 -3.74
C PRO A 109 -11.85 -0.47 -4.70
N ARG A 110 -12.70 0.54 -4.58
CA ARG A 110 -13.72 0.88 -5.59
C ARG A 110 -13.16 1.79 -6.70
N ALA A 111 -11.98 1.47 -7.20
CA ALA A 111 -11.22 2.27 -8.17
C ALA A 111 -11.61 1.96 -9.64
N GLY A 112 -12.91 1.82 -9.90
CA GLY A 112 -13.47 1.47 -11.22
C GLY A 112 -13.62 -0.02 -11.49
N HIS A 113 -12.96 -0.89 -10.72
CA HIS A 113 -13.07 -2.34 -10.81
C HIS A 113 -13.96 -2.93 -9.70
N GLY A 114 -14.46 -4.15 -9.93
CA GLY A 114 -15.23 -4.93 -8.96
C GLY A 114 -14.36 -5.50 -7.83
N PRO A 115 -15.01 -5.97 -6.75
CA PRO A 115 -14.33 -6.45 -5.55
C PRO A 115 -13.77 -7.87 -5.71
N GLY A 116 -12.92 -8.26 -4.76
CA GLY A 116 -12.40 -9.61 -4.56
C GLY A 116 -10.90 -9.76 -4.86
N ILE A 117 -10.20 -8.67 -5.16
CA ILE A 117 -8.78 -8.68 -5.54
C ILE A 117 -7.87 -9.07 -4.37
N GLY A 118 -8.17 -8.65 -3.14
CA GLY A 118 -7.44 -9.05 -1.92
C GLY A 118 -7.56 -10.55 -1.56
N GLY A 119 -8.43 -11.29 -2.25
CA GLY A 119 -8.60 -12.74 -2.12
C GLY A 119 -8.64 -13.48 -3.46
N PHE A 120 -8.04 -12.91 -4.50
CA PHE A 120 -8.10 -13.44 -5.87
C PHE A 120 -7.42 -14.82 -6.04
N LYS A 121 -6.54 -15.20 -5.11
CA LYS A 121 -5.80 -16.47 -5.13
C LYS A 121 -5.40 -16.87 -3.71
N ALA A 122 -4.91 -18.10 -3.55
CA ALA A 122 -4.43 -18.61 -2.27
C ALA A 122 -3.27 -17.79 -1.66
N ASP A 123 -2.34 -17.30 -2.49
CA ASP A 123 -1.29 -16.36 -2.08
C ASP A 123 -1.84 -14.91 -2.12
N SER A 124 -2.68 -14.55 -1.17
CA SER A 124 -3.24 -13.19 -1.05
C SER A 124 -3.26 -12.74 0.41
N GLU A 125 -3.65 -11.49 0.68
CA GLU A 125 -3.80 -10.96 2.05
C GLU A 125 -4.72 -11.84 2.90
N ILE A 126 -5.89 -12.22 2.37
CA ILE A 126 -6.82 -13.15 3.04
C ILE A 126 -6.14 -14.51 3.25
N GLY A 127 -5.49 -15.06 2.23
CA GLY A 127 -4.84 -16.36 2.33
C GLY A 127 -3.72 -16.40 3.36
N VAL A 128 -2.94 -15.34 3.44
CA VAL A 128 -1.84 -15.16 4.39
C VAL A 128 -2.39 -15.04 5.82
N ALA A 129 -3.38 -14.19 6.06
CA ALA A 129 -3.99 -14.05 7.38
C ALA A 129 -4.65 -15.35 7.86
N MET A 130 -5.33 -16.07 6.97
CA MET A 130 -5.90 -17.40 7.24
C MET A 130 -4.82 -18.44 7.55
N LYS A 131 -3.70 -18.44 6.83
CA LYS A 131 -2.56 -19.34 7.08
C LYS A 131 -1.90 -19.03 8.43
N ALA A 132 -1.91 -17.77 8.85
CA ALA A 132 -1.49 -17.35 10.18
C ALA A 132 -2.54 -17.66 11.28
N GLY A 133 -3.71 -18.23 10.93
CA GLY A 133 -4.73 -18.68 11.87
C GLY A 133 -5.68 -17.58 12.36
N HIS A 134 -5.75 -16.43 11.68
CA HIS A 134 -6.66 -15.35 12.02
C HIS A 134 -8.06 -15.56 11.39
N PRO A 135 -9.15 -15.27 12.12
CA PRO A 135 -10.47 -15.15 11.49
C PRO A 135 -10.44 -14.04 10.44
N CYS A 136 -10.96 -14.29 9.23
CA CYS A 136 -10.91 -13.31 8.14
C CYS A 136 -12.31 -12.87 7.68
N TYR A 137 -12.42 -11.57 7.40
CA TYR A 137 -13.59 -10.92 6.86
C TYR A 137 -13.21 -10.12 5.61
N PHE A 138 -14.19 -9.95 4.75
CA PHE A 138 -14.06 -9.20 3.51
C PHE A 138 -15.20 -8.19 3.41
N ILE A 139 -14.86 -6.94 3.16
CA ILE A 139 -15.83 -5.89 2.83
C ILE A 139 -15.73 -5.63 1.33
N GLY A 140 -16.78 -5.98 0.61
CA GLY A 140 -16.93 -5.76 -0.82
C GLY A 140 -18.12 -4.86 -1.14
N PHE A 141 -18.41 -4.67 -2.42
CA PHE A 141 -19.50 -3.81 -2.89
C PHE A 141 -20.14 -4.35 -4.16
N LEU A 142 -21.40 -3.99 -4.39
CA LEU A 142 -22.11 -4.30 -5.63
C LEU A 142 -21.73 -3.30 -6.74
N PRO A 143 -21.84 -3.66 -8.03
CA PRO A 143 -21.47 -2.76 -9.13
C PRO A 143 -22.21 -1.43 -9.14
N ASN A 144 -23.48 -1.44 -8.76
CA ASN A 144 -24.34 -0.27 -8.76
C ASN A 144 -24.39 0.38 -7.37
N PRO A 145 -24.17 1.69 -7.24
CA PRO A 145 -24.40 2.42 -6.00
C PRO A 145 -25.89 2.41 -5.62
N ILE A 146 -26.17 2.57 -4.33
CA ILE A 146 -27.49 3.01 -3.88
C ILE A 146 -27.65 4.51 -4.24
N PRO A 147 -28.77 4.91 -4.87
CA PRO A 147 -29.00 6.32 -5.20
C PRO A 147 -28.87 7.23 -3.99
N GLY A 148 -28.07 8.29 -4.11
CA GLY A 148 -27.82 9.25 -3.03
C GLY A 148 -26.83 8.81 -1.96
N GLN A 149 -26.28 7.58 -2.01
CA GLN A 149 -25.19 7.19 -1.11
C GLN A 149 -23.97 8.10 -1.31
N THR A 150 -23.30 8.45 -0.21
CA THR A 150 -22.10 9.29 -0.16
C THR A 150 -20.89 8.55 0.41
N ILE A 151 -19.70 9.15 0.33
CA ILE A 151 -18.49 8.61 1.00
C ILE A 151 -18.66 8.60 2.52
N GLU A 152 -19.35 9.59 3.09
CA GLU A 152 -19.64 9.61 4.52
C GLU A 152 -20.55 8.43 4.93
N ASP A 153 -21.56 8.09 4.12
CA ASP A 153 -22.41 6.93 4.39
C ASP A 153 -21.62 5.62 4.35
N ILE A 154 -20.65 5.51 3.43
CA ILE A 154 -19.74 4.36 3.37
C ILE A 154 -18.89 4.26 4.64
N VAL A 155 -18.34 5.38 5.12
CA VAL A 155 -17.58 5.44 6.38
C VAL A 155 -18.43 4.99 7.57
N HIS A 156 -19.69 5.43 7.65
CA HIS A 156 -20.61 4.99 8.71
C HIS A 156 -20.96 3.50 8.60
N ALA A 157 -21.14 2.98 7.39
CA ALA A 157 -21.39 1.56 7.15
C ALA A 157 -20.19 0.68 7.53
N GLU A 158 -18.97 1.08 7.16
CA GLU A 158 -17.74 0.41 7.56
C GLU A 158 -17.57 0.37 9.09
N ALA A 159 -17.91 1.45 9.79
CA ALA A 159 -17.93 1.45 11.26
C ALA A 159 -18.91 0.41 11.83
N GLN A 160 -20.12 0.28 11.25
CA GLN A 160 -21.09 -0.73 11.65
C GLN A 160 -20.61 -2.16 11.39
N PHE A 161 -19.95 -2.38 10.25
CA PHE A 161 -19.32 -3.66 9.92
C PHE A 161 -18.26 -4.03 10.97
N LEU A 162 -17.36 -3.11 11.32
CA LEU A 162 -16.33 -3.36 12.34
C LEU A 162 -16.94 -3.63 13.73
N ARG A 163 -17.99 -2.91 14.14
CA ARG A 163 -18.73 -3.21 15.39
C ARG A 163 -19.26 -4.65 15.38
N ALA A 164 -19.80 -5.10 14.26
CA ALA A 164 -20.32 -6.46 14.10
C ALA A 164 -19.23 -7.54 14.05
N VAL A 165 -18.02 -7.23 13.56
CA VAL A 165 -16.85 -8.10 13.69
C VAL A 165 -16.43 -8.20 15.16
N ILE A 166 -16.25 -7.07 15.85
CA ILE A 166 -15.84 -7.05 17.27
C ILE A 166 -16.82 -7.85 18.14
N ALA A 167 -18.13 -7.66 17.94
CA ALA A 167 -19.15 -8.39 18.70
C ALA A 167 -19.10 -9.92 18.50
N ARG A 168 -18.58 -10.39 17.35
CA ARG A 168 -18.42 -11.83 17.05
C ARG A 168 -17.15 -12.44 17.62
N HIS A 169 -16.20 -11.62 18.06
CA HIS A 169 -14.90 -12.06 18.59
C HIS A 169 -14.64 -11.58 20.02
N PRO A 170 -15.51 -11.91 21.00
CA PRO A 170 -15.35 -11.46 22.39
C PRO A 170 -14.12 -12.04 23.09
N GLN A 171 -13.55 -13.13 22.55
CA GLN A 171 -12.36 -13.80 23.07
C GLN A 171 -11.06 -13.29 22.44
N SER A 172 -11.15 -12.42 21.43
CA SER A 172 -9.99 -11.89 20.73
C SER A 172 -9.12 -11.06 21.67
N GLU A 173 -7.80 -11.31 21.63
CA GLU A 173 -6.81 -10.56 22.39
C GLU A 173 -6.74 -9.08 21.96
N GLY A 174 -7.17 -8.73 20.74
CA GLY A 174 -7.14 -7.35 20.25
C GLY A 174 -8.32 -6.97 19.36
N LYS A 175 -8.38 -5.69 19.01
CA LYS A 175 -9.31 -5.17 17.98
C LYS A 175 -8.89 -5.66 16.58
N PRO A 176 -9.82 -5.64 15.60
CA PRO A 176 -9.55 -6.14 14.26
C PRO A 176 -8.35 -5.44 13.61
N CYS A 177 -7.53 -6.21 12.90
CA CYS A 177 -6.59 -5.64 11.94
C CYS A 177 -7.33 -5.35 10.64
N VAL A 178 -7.21 -4.13 10.12
CA VAL A 178 -7.94 -3.70 8.93
C VAL A 178 -6.97 -3.36 7.81
N ILE A 179 -7.15 -3.98 6.65
CA ILE A 179 -6.36 -3.75 5.44
C ILE A 179 -7.19 -2.92 4.47
N GLY A 180 -6.71 -1.71 4.16
CA GLY A 180 -7.28 -0.83 3.15
C GLY A 180 -6.42 -0.85 1.90
N ASN A 181 -6.94 -1.43 0.82
CA ASN A 181 -6.23 -1.53 -0.46
C ASN A 181 -6.51 -0.31 -1.33
N CYS A 182 -5.45 0.37 -1.79
CA CYS A 182 -5.54 1.53 -2.68
C CYS A 182 -6.59 2.53 -2.17
N GLN A 183 -7.66 2.78 -2.94
CA GLN A 183 -8.78 3.67 -2.59
C GLN A 183 -9.44 3.35 -1.24
N ALA A 184 -9.56 2.07 -0.88
CA ALA A 184 -10.22 1.70 0.38
C ALA A 184 -9.46 2.20 1.61
N GLY A 185 -8.15 2.48 1.48
CA GLY A 185 -7.39 3.08 2.58
C GLY A 185 -7.89 4.47 2.99
N TRP A 186 -8.56 5.22 2.09
CA TRP A 186 -9.13 6.53 2.44
C TRP A 186 -10.28 6.38 3.43
N SER A 187 -11.25 5.50 3.14
CA SER A 187 -12.39 5.26 4.04
C SER A 187 -11.91 4.65 5.35
N VAL A 188 -10.98 3.68 5.31
CA VAL A 188 -10.37 3.10 6.52
C VAL A 188 -9.76 4.17 7.42
N MET A 189 -9.00 5.11 6.86
CA MET A 189 -8.38 6.21 7.62
C MET A 189 -9.43 7.18 8.17
N MET A 190 -10.49 7.49 7.41
CA MET A 190 -11.60 8.31 7.87
C MET A 190 -12.38 7.64 9.02
N VAL A 191 -12.67 6.34 8.92
CA VAL A 191 -13.35 5.57 9.97
C VAL A 191 -12.47 5.49 11.22
N ALA A 192 -11.16 5.26 11.06
CA ALA A 192 -10.23 5.19 12.18
C ALA A 192 -10.07 6.55 12.90
N ALA A 193 -10.19 7.66 12.17
CA ALA A 193 -10.15 9.00 12.75
C ALA A 193 -11.44 9.34 13.52
N LEU A 194 -12.61 8.89 13.04
CA LEU A 194 -13.91 9.15 13.67
C LEU A 194 -14.26 8.15 14.79
N TYR A 195 -13.86 6.89 14.64
CA TYR A 195 -14.17 5.77 15.53
C TYR A 195 -12.89 4.99 15.92
N PRO A 196 -11.91 5.65 16.58
CA PRO A 196 -10.62 5.04 16.88
C PRO A 196 -10.71 3.80 17.77
N GLU A 197 -11.81 3.61 18.50
CA GLU A 197 -12.04 2.44 19.37
C GLU A 197 -12.32 1.13 18.60
N LEU A 198 -12.58 1.23 17.29
CA LEU A 198 -12.92 0.08 16.45
C LEU A 198 -11.69 -0.62 15.86
N PHE A 199 -10.50 -0.05 16.00
CA PHE A 199 -9.30 -0.48 15.26
C PHE A 199 -8.23 -1.10 16.16
N GLY A 200 -7.70 -2.23 15.70
CA GLY A 200 -6.33 -2.66 15.98
C GLY A 200 -5.41 -2.07 14.90
N PRO A 201 -4.29 -2.73 14.56
CA PRO A 201 -3.40 -2.26 13.50
C PRO A 201 -4.10 -2.06 12.14
N ILE A 202 -3.74 -0.98 11.46
CA ILE A 202 -4.23 -0.63 10.13
C ILE A 202 -3.10 -0.89 9.13
N ILE A 203 -3.38 -1.58 8.02
CA ILE A 203 -2.44 -1.77 6.92
C ILE A 203 -2.99 -1.02 5.70
N LEU A 204 -2.24 -0.03 5.24
CA LEU A 204 -2.51 0.71 4.02
C LEU A 204 -1.59 0.19 2.92
N ALA A 205 -2.15 -0.56 1.99
CA ALA A 205 -1.41 -1.10 0.88
C ALA A 205 -1.67 -0.23 -0.36
N GLY A 206 -0.61 0.41 -0.90
CA GLY A 206 -0.70 1.25 -2.09
C GLY A 206 -1.72 2.40 -2.02
N THR A 207 -2.06 2.88 -0.82
CA THR A 207 -3.06 3.94 -0.61
C THR A 207 -2.43 5.33 -0.72
N PRO A 208 -2.88 6.19 -1.66
CA PRO A 208 -2.43 7.58 -1.73
C PRO A 208 -3.18 8.42 -0.69
N LEU A 209 -2.45 9.15 0.15
CA LEU A 209 -3.00 10.09 1.13
C LEU A 209 -2.56 11.54 0.89
N SER A 210 -1.44 11.75 0.18
CA SER A 210 -0.93 13.07 -0.20
C SER A 210 -0.74 13.21 -1.72
N TYR A 211 -1.81 13.52 -2.44
CA TYR A 211 -1.87 13.50 -3.91
C TYR A 211 -1.01 14.53 -4.61
N TRP A 212 -0.73 15.64 -3.96
CA TRP A 212 0.15 16.67 -4.51
C TRP A 212 1.61 16.26 -4.42
N ALA A 213 1.96 15.36 -3.51
CA ALA A 213 3.32 14.95 -3.24
C ALA A 213 3.94 14.16 -4.40
N GLY A 214 5.26 14.27 -4.56
CA GLY A 214 5.98 13.62 -5.64
C GLY A 214 7.32 14.29 -5.98
N ILE A 215 8.03 13.68 -6.93
CA ILE A 215 9.34 14.15 -7.41
C ILE A 215 9.17 14.62 -8.85
N ARG A 216 9.75 15.79 -9.18
CA ARG A 216 9.78 16.29 -10.57
C ARG A 216 10.45 15.28 -11.52
N GLY A 217 9.89 15.16 -12.71
CA GLY A 217 10.33 14.22 -13.75
C GLY A 217 9.90 12.77 -13.51
N GLN A 218 9.08 12.50 -12.49
CA GLN A 218 8.52 11.18 -12.18
C GLN A 218 7.03 11.31 -11.84
N TYR A 219 6.26 10.23 -12.02
CA TYR A 219 4.89 10.08 -11.54
C TYR A 219 3.94 11.27 -11.86
N PRO A 220 3.74 11.61 -13.15
CA PRO A 220 3.11 12.86 -13.58
C PRO A 220 1.59 12.90 -13.36
N MET A 221 0.98 11.81 -12.93
CA MET A 221 -0.45 11.69 -12.64
C MET A 221 -1.00 12.82 -11.77
N ARG A 222 -0.20 13.31 -10.81
CA ARG A 222 -0.56 14.41 -9.91
C ARG A 222 -0.91 15.71 -10.63
N TYR A 223 -0.41 15.95 -11.84
CA TYR A 223 -0.66 17.18 -12.59
C TYR A 223 -1.99 17.17 -13.36
N SER A 224 -2.56 15.98 -13.61
CA SER A 224 -3.73 15.80 -14.48
C SER A 224 -4.94 16.58 -13.99
N GLY A 225 -5.16 16.65 -12.67
CA GLY A 225 -6.27 17.41 -12.10
C GLY A 225 -6.25 18.88 -12.51
N GLY A 226 -5.10 19.54 -12.46
CA GLY A 226 -4.97 20.92 -12.91
C GLY A 226 -5.05 21.06 -14.43
N LEU A 227 -4.36 20.19 -15.18
CA LEU A 227 -4.31 20.26 -16.65
C LEU A 227 -5.66 20.03 -17.33
N LEU A 228 -6.56 19.25 -16.71
CA LEU A 228 -7.93 19.03 -17.17
C LEU A 228 -8.90 20.15 -16.71
N GLY A 229 -8.39 21.19 -16.05
CA GLY A 229 -9.17 22.31 -15.55
C GLY A 229 -9.91 22.02 -14.25
N GLY A 230 -9.55 20.98 -13.52
CA GLY A 230 -10.14 20.62 -12.24
C GLY A 230 -11.29 19.62 -12.32
N SER A 231 -12.15 19.64 -11.32
CA SER A 231 -13.20 18.64 -11.08
C SER A 231 -14.51 18.89 -11.84
N TRP A 232 -14.62 19.97 -12.62
CA TRP A 232 -15.80 20.24 -13.46
C TRP A 232 -16.07 19.11 -14.47
N LEU A 233 -15.02 18.45 -14.95
CA LEU A 233 -15.14 17.33 -15.87
C LEU A 233 -15.84 16.13 -15.21
N THR A 234 -15.55 15.88 -13.93
CA THR A 234 -16.25 14.85 -13.14
C THR A 234 -17.74 15.14 -13.05
N ALA A 235 -18.12 16.40 -12.79
CA ALA A 235 -19.52 16.81 -12.78
C ALA A 235 -20.16 16.62 -14.17
N LEU A 236 -19.50 17.07 -15.24
CA LEU A 236 -19.97 16.91 -16.61
C LEU A 236 -20.20 15.44 -16.99
N THR A 237 -19.21 14.57 -16.78
CA THR A 237 -19.33 13.15 -17.13
C THR A 237 -20.41 12.46 -16.31
N SER A 238 -20.59 12.87 -15.05
CA SER A 238 -21.65 12.32 -14.20
C SER A 238 -23.04 12.80 -14.63
N ASP A 239 -23.18 14.05 -15.05
CA ASP A 239 -24.45 14.58 -15.57
C ASP A 239 -24.84 13.90 -16.90
N LEU A 240 -23.87 13.66 -17.79
CA LEU A 240 -24.06 12.86 -18.99
C LEU A 240 -24.44 11.41 -18.67
N GLY A 241 -23.92 10.88 -17.57
CA GLY A 241 -24.28 9.58 -16.99
C GLY A 241 -25.57 9.59 -16.15
N GLY A 242 -26.37 10.66 -16.18
CA GLY A 242 -27.65 10.70 -15.47
C GLY A 242 -27.53 10.76 -13.94
N GLY A 243 -26.47 11.37 -13.42
CA GLY A 243 -26.17 11.42 -11.98
C GLY A 243 -25.30 10.27 -11.47
N VAL A 244 -24.81 9.41 -12.38
CA VAL A 244 -23.92 8.29 -12.10
C VAL A 244 -22.64 8.47 -12.89
N PHE A 245 -21.50 8.30 -12.23
CA PHE A 245 -20.19 8.27 -12.83
C PHE A 245 -19.82 6.82 -13.22
N ASP A 246 -19.40 6.65 -14.47
CA ASP A 246 -18.96 5.35 -14.99
C ASP A 246 -17.50 5.08 -14.62
N GLY A 247 -17.25 4.08 -13.75
CA GLY A 247 -15.91 3.71 -13.31
C GLY A 247 -15.00 3.21 -14.42
N ALA A 248 -15.52 2.90 -15.62
CA ALA A 248 -14.72 2.60 -16.79
C ALA A 248 -13.76 3.75 -17.18
N TRP A 249 -14.10 5.00 -16.87
CA TRP A 249 -13.19 6.14 -17.04
C TRP A 249 -11.98 6.07 -16.11
N LEU A 250 -12.13 5.54 -14.89
CA LEU A 250 -11.01 5.33 -13.97
C LEU A 250 -10.09 4.23 -14.48
N VAL A 251 -10.66 3.12 -14.95
CA VAL A 251 -9.88 2.02 -15.54
C VAL A 251 -9.11 2.48 -16.78
N GLN A 252 -9.75 3.28 -17.64
CA GLN A 252 -9.07 3.88 -18.78
C GLN A 252 -7.90 4.78 -18.36
N ASN A 253 -8.04 5.53 -17.27
CA ASN A 253 -6.93 6.33 -16.73
C ASN A 253 -5.74 5.44 -16.33
N PHE A 254 -5.98 4.31 -15.63
CA PHE A 254 -4.93 3.33 -15.32
C PHE A 254 -4.25 2.80 -16.59
N GLU A 255 -5.02 2.46 -17.63
CA GLU A 255 -4.48 1.97 -18.90
C GLU A 255 -3.63 3.01 -19.64
N ASN A 256 -4.01 4.29 -19.58
CA ASN A 256 -3.29 5.39 -20.21
C ASN A 256 -1.92 5.67 -19.59
N GLN A 257 -1.67 5.22 -18.36
CA GLN A 257 -0.37 5.38 -17.71
C GLN A 257 0.69 4.40 -18.22
N ASN A 258 0.27 3.31 -18.87
CA ASN A 258 1.20 2.36 -19.46
C ASN A 258 0.74 1.93 -20.86
N PRO A 259 0.79 2.84 -21.86
CA PRO A 259 0.35 2.56 -23.22
C PRO A 259 1.12 1.41 -23.86
N ALA A 260 2.40 1.23 -23.52
CA ALA A 260 3.20 0.11 -24.02
C ALA A 260 2.65 -1.23 -23.52
N ASN A 261 2.18 -1.31 -22.28
CA ASN A 261 1.52 -2.50 -21.75
C ASN A 261 0.12 -2.69 -22.32
N THR A 262 -0.71 -1.63 -22.26
CA THR A 262 -2.12 -1.63 -22.68
C THR A 262 -2.30 -2.01 -24.14
N TYR A 263 -1.59 -1.33 -25.05
CA TYR A 263 -1.80 -1.48 -26.49
C TYR A 263 -0.93 -2.57 -27.13
N TRP A 264 0.12 -3.04 -26.45
CA TRP A 264 1.06 -3.99 -27.04
C TRP A 264 1.45 -5.13 -26.10
N THR A 265 2.25 -4.88 -25.06
CA THR A 265 2.96 -5.92 -24.29
C THR A 265 2.03 -6.98 -23.73
N LYS A 266 0.88 -6.60 -23.16
CA LYS A 266 -0.10 -7.52 -22.60
C LYS A 266 -0.65 -8.47 -23.67
N GLN A 267 -1.07 -7.93 -24.81
CA GLN A 267 -1.65 -8.69 -25.92
C GLN A 267 -0.58 -9.52 -26.64
N TYR A 268 0.60 -8.95 -26.86
CA TYR A 268 1.75 -9.64 -27.44
C TYR A 268 2.22 -10.79 -26.56
N ASN A 269 2.27 -10.64 -25.23
CA ASN A 269 2.65 -11.73 -24.33
C ASN A 269 1.64 -12.88 -24.40
N LEU A 270 0.33 -12.59 -24.47
CA LEU A 270 -0.67 -13.62 -24.70
C LEU A 270 -0.46 -14.31 -26.06
N TRP A 271 -0.33 -13.54 -27.14
CA TRP A 271 -0.19 -14.09 -28.49
C TRP A 271 1.10 -14.91 -28.65
N SER A 272 2.23 -14.40 -28.18
CA SER A 272 3.54 -15.06 -28.30
C SER A 272 3.65 -16.34 -27.47
N LYS A 273 2.96 -16.40 -26.31
CA LYS A 273 2.94 -17.54 -25.37
C LYS A 273 1.56 -18.19 -25.27
N ILE A 274 0.84 -18.25 -26.39
CA ILE A 274 -0.57 -18.65 -26.41
C ILE A 274 -0.83 -20.04 -25.81
N ASP A 275 0.16 -20.92 -25.90
CA ASP A 275 0.08 -22.31 -25.44
C ASP A 275 0.08 -22.41 -23.90
N SER A 276 0.49 -21.37 -23.17
CA SER A 276 0.59 -21.38 -21.69
C SER A 276 -0.13 -20.20 -20.99
N GLU A 277 -0.33 -19.09 -21.69
CA GLU A 277 -0.69 -17.81 -21.08
C GLU A 277 -2.20 -17.57 -20.96
N ALA A 278 -3.02 -18.29 -21.75
CA ALA A 278 -4.46 -18.06 -21.86
C ALA A 278 -5.21 -18.06 -20.52
N ALA A 279 -4.98 -19.08 -19.68
CA ALA A 279 -5.67 -19.20 -18.39
C ALA A 279 -5.34 -18.05 -17.43
N ARG A 280 -4.07 -17.64 -17.37
CA ARG A 280 -3.62 -16.51 -16.55
C ARG A 280 -4.22 -15.19 -17.05
N TYR A 281 -4.22 -15.00 -18.37
CA TYR A 281 -4.80 -13.83 -19.01
C TYR A 281 -6.29 -13.72 -18.72
N LEU A 282 -7.08 -14.76 -19.00
CA LEU A 282 -8.52 -14.78 -18.75
C LEU A 282 -8.86 -14.56 -17.27
N GLY A 283 -8.11 -15.19 -16.36
CA GLY A 283 -8.30 -14.98 -14.93
C GLY A 283 -8.16 -13.50 -14.54
N PHE A 284 -7.13 -12.82 -15.04
CA PHE A 284 -6.94 -11.39 -14.80
C PHE A 284 -8.01 -10.53 -15.49
N GLU A 285 -8.36 -10.84 -16.74
CA GLU A 285 -9.36 -10.10 -17.51
C GLU A 285 -10.77 -10.17 -16.91
N LYS A 286 -11.11 -11.27 -16.24
CA LYS A 286 -12.37 -11.39 -15.50
C LYS A 286 -12.52 -10.28 -14.46
N TRP A 287 -11.43 -9.96 -13.75
CA TRP A 287 -11.39 -8.85 -12.80
C TRP A 287 -11.27 -7.50 -13.50
N TRP A 288 -10.32 -7.36 -14.44
CA TRP A 288 -10.02 -6.09 -15.12
C TRP A 288 -11.23 -5.54 -15.90
N GLY A 289 -12.07 -6.42 -16.46
CA GLY A 289 -13.29 -6.03 -17.16
C GLY A 289 -14.49 -5.73 -16.25
N GLY A 290 -14.42 -6.06 -14.97
CA GLY A 290 -15.52 -5.91 -14.01
C GLY A 290 -15.75 -4.47 -13.59
N HIS A 291 -16.23 -3.62 -14.49
CA HIS A 291 -16.43 -2.19 -14.23
C HIS A 291 -17.57 -1.93 -13.24
N VAL A 292 -17.36 -1.00 -12.30
CA VAL A 292 -18.38 -0.55 -11.35
C VAL A 292 -18.75 0.91 -11.55
N LEU A 293 -19.89 1.32 -11.00
CA LEU A 293 -20.41 2.67 -11.08
C LEU A 293 -20.24 3.38 -9.73
N LEU A 294 -20.24 4.72 -9.74
CA LEU A 294 -20.25 5.57 -8.55
C LEU A 294 -21.34 6.62 -8.69
N ASN A 295 -21.95 7.07 -7.60
CA ASN A 295 -22.80 8.25 -7.65
C ASN A 295 -21.95 9.48 -8.01
N ALA A 296 -22.57 10.44 -8.68
CA ALA A 296 -21.92 11.71 -9.01
C ALA A 296 -21.29 12.37 -7.77
N GLU A 297 -22.00 12.36 -6.64
CA GLU A 297 -21.55 12.96 -5.38
C GLU A 297 -20.33 12.24 -4.78
N GLU A 298 -20.28 10.90 -4.84
CA GLU A 298 -19.13 10.13 -4.38
C GLU A 298 -17.87 10.47 -5.20
N MET A 299 -17.98 10.44 -6.53
CA MET A 299 -16.85 10.74 -7.40
C MET A 299 -16.43 12.20 -7.29
N GLN A 300 -17.39 13.11 -7.14
CA GLN A 300 -17.11 14.52 -6.94
C GLN A 300 -16.36 14.76 -5.63
N PHE A 301 -16.79 14.15 -4.52
CA PHE A 301 -16.07 14.19 -3.25
C PHE A 301 -14.63 13.68 -3.42
N ILE A 302 -14.45 12.54 -4.09
CA ILE A 302 -13.12 11.95 -4.31
C ILE A 302 -12.21 12.95 -5.05
N VAL A 303 -12.66 13.57 -6.14
CA VAL A 303 -11.82 14.50 -6.90
C VAL A 303 -11.60 15.80 -6.13
N ASP A 304 -12.64 16.38 -5.54
CA ASP A 304 -12.54 17.68 -4.85
C ASP A 304 -11.73 17.59 -3.57
N GLU A 305 -12.00 16.59 -2.74
CA GLU A 305 -11.41 16.49 -1.40
C GLU A 305 -10.06 15.78 -1.40
N LEU A 306 -9.84 14.81 -2.30
CA LEU A 306 -8.64 13.98 -2.29
C LEU A 306 -7.67 14.37 -3.40
N PHE A 307 -8.03 14.19 -4.67
CA PHE A 307 -7.07 14.35 -5.77
C PHE A 307 -6.66 15.80 -6.02
N VAL A 308 -7.64 16.68 -6.22
CA VAL A 308 -7.40 18.09 -6.54
C VAL A 308 -7.20 18.90 -5.27
N GLY A 309 -8.08 18.72 -4.28
CA GLY A 309 -8.00 19.46 -3.03
C GLY A 309 -7.00 18.91 -2.04
N ASN A 310 -6.68 17.62 -2.03
CA ASN A 310 -5.73 17.00 -1.08
C ASN A 310 -5.96 17.46 0.38
N ARG A 311 -7.22 17.39 0.82
CA ARG A 311 -7.75 17.90 2.09
C ARG A 311 -7.73 16.89 3.23
N LEU A 312 -7.58 15.59 2.91
CA LEU A 312 -7.54 14.54 3.93
C LEU A 312 -6.26 14.64 4.78
N SER A 313 -5.10 14.83 4.15
CA SER A 313 -3.82 14.99 4.87
C SER A 313 -3.71 16.31 5.62
N SER A 314 -4.50 17.33 5.25
CA SER A 314 -4.53 18.63 5.94
C SER A 314 -5.65 18.76 6.98
N GLY A 315 -6.46 17.72 7.20
CA GLY A 315 -7.55 17.73 8.19
C GLY A 315 -8.68 18.72 7.87
N GLU A 316 -8.86 19.06 6.59
CA GLU A 316 -9.85 20.03 6.12
C GLU A 316 -11.22 19.41 5.81
N ILE A 317 -11.29 18.08 5.65
CA ILE A 317 -12.55 17.36 5.40
C ILE A 317 -13.41 17.37 6.66
N ARG A 318 -14.70 17.66 6.49
CA ARG A 318 -15.70 17.65 7.55
C ARG A 318 -16.85 16.72 7.21
N THR A 319 -17.39 16.06 8.23
CA THR A 319 -18.67 15.36 8.12
C THR A 319 -19.82 16.36 7.95
N SER A 320 -20.98 15.85 7.53
CA SER A 320 -22.25 16.57 7.46
C SER A 320 -22.65 17.26 8.78
N GLU A 321 -22.21 16.73 9.92
CA GLU A 321 -22.41 17.29 11.26
C GLU A 321 -21.35 18.34 11.65
N GLY A 322 -20.37 18.60 10.79
CA GLY A 322 -19.31 19.59 10.99
C GLY A 322 -18.06 19.06 11.72
N THR A 323 -18.03 17.77 12.08
CA THR A 323 -16.88 17.12 12.71
C THR A 323 -15.72 17.03 11.72
N ALA A 324 -14.56 17.55 12.08
CA ALA A 324 -13.37 17.47 11.23
C ALA A 324 -12.78 16.05 11.28
N ILE A 325 -12.39 15.53 10.11
CA ILE A 325 -11.67 14.27 10.00
C ILE A 325 -10.18 14.56 10.19
N ASP A 326 -9.72 14.47 11.45
CA ASP A 326 -8.32 14.64 11.80
C ASP A 326 -7.65 13.27 12.01
N LEU A 327 -6.75 12.90 11.09
CA LEU A 327 -6.04 11.62 11.14
C LEU A 327 -5.16 11.47 12.39
N ARG A 328 -4.82 12.57 13.09
CA ARG A 328 -4.11 12.53 14.37
C ARG A 328 -4.98 11.99 15.52
N ASN A 329 -6.28 11.78 15.29
CA ASN A 329 -7.18 11.10 16.23
C ASN A 329 -7.05 9.58 16.22
N ILE A 330 -6.40 9.01 15.19
CA ILE A 330 -6.13 7.57 15.14
C ILE A 330 -5.24 7.20 16.34
N ARG A 331 -5.53 6.04 16.94
CA ARG A 331 -4.78 5.49 18.08
C ARG A 331 -4.14 4.14 17.79
N ALA A 332 -4.62 3.49 16.74
CA ALA A 332 -4.11 2.27 16.18
C ALA A 332 -2.76 2.51 15.47
N PRO A 333 -1.82 1.55 15.53
CA PRO A 333 -0.66 1.58 14.65
C PRO A 333 -1.09 1.59 13.18
N ILE A 334 -0.41 2.39 12.37
CA ILE A 334 -0.61 2.46 10.92
C ILE A 334 0.63 1.88 10.25
N VAL A 335 0.42 0.88 9.40
CA VAL A 335 1.44 0.24 8.57
C VAL A 335 1.21 0.67 7.13
N VAL A 336 2.15 1.40 6.54
CA VAL A 336 2.07 1.87 5.15
C VAL A 336 2.98 1.02 4.28
N PHE A 337 2.40 0.34 3.31
CA PHE A 337 3.15 -0.43 2.32
C PHE A 337 3.05 0.26 0.95
N CYS A 338 4.20 0.74 0.45
CA CYS A 338 4.31 1.41 -0.84
C CYS A 338 5.49 0.86 -1.65
N SER A 339 5.64 1.31 -2.90
CA SER A 339 6.71 0.84 -3.79
C SER A 339 7.25 1.95 -4.68
N LYS A 340 8.56 1.95 -4.93
CA LYS A 340 9.19 2.86 -5.92
C LYS A 340 8.81 2.49 -7.36
N GLY A 341 8.36 1.26 -7.60
CA GLY A 341 7.81 0.83 -8.89
C GLY A 341 6.34 1.26 -9.10
N ASP A 342 5.70 1.81 -8.08
CA ASP A 342 4.30 2.25 -8.16
C ASP A 342 4.21 3.65 -8.77
N ASN A 343 3.62 3.74 -9.98
CA ASN A 343 3.37 5.00 -10.66
C ASN A 343 2.04 5.67 -10.27
N ILE A 344 1.19 4.96 -9.53
CA ILE A 344 -0.11 5.43 -9.03
C ILE A 344 0.08 6.07 -7.66
N THR A 345 0.67 5.30 -6.74
CA THR A 345 0.89 5.68 -5.36
C THR A 345 2.39 5.53 -5.04
N PRO A 346 3.25 6.38 -5.60
CA PRO A 346 4.66 6.38 -5.25
C PRO A 346 4.85 6.72 -3.76
N PRO A 347 6.04 6.48 -3.18
CA PRO A 347 6.26 6.64 -1.74
C PRO A 347 5.85 8.02 -1.20
N GLN A 348 6.02 9.09 -1.97
CA GLN A 348 5.64 10.45 -1.57
C GLN A 348 4.13 10.57 -1.38
N GLN A 349 3.33 10.02 -2.31
CA GLN A 349 1.87 10.05 -2.17
C GLN A 349 1.37 9.16 -1.03
N ALA A 350 2.09 8.08 -0.71
CA ALA A 350 1.75 7.19 0.39
C ALA A 350 2.15 7.75 1.78
N LEU A 351 3.21 8.56 1.87
CA LEU A 351 3.88 8.91 3.14
C LEU A 351 3.91 10.40 3.48
N ASP A 352 3.80 11.32 2.52
CA ASP A 352 3.97 12.76 2.81
C ASP A 352 2.86 13.33 3.69
N TRP A 353 1.74 12.61 3.88
CA TRP A 353 0.71 12.99 4.84
C TRP A 353 1.25 13.06 6.27
N ILE A 354 2.32 12.31 6.56
CA ILE A 354 3.06 12.38 7.82
C ILE A 354 3.71 13.76 7.96
N LEU A 355 4.26 14.32 6.88
CA LEU A 355 4.86 15.66 6.85
C LEU A 355 3.82 16.78 6.91
N ASP A 356 2.62 16.52 6.37
CA ASP A 356 1.49 17.45 6.43
C ASP A 356 0.93 17.56 7.87
N LEU A 357 0.87 16.44 8.60
CA LEU A 357 0.26 16.37 9.93
C LEU A 357 1.20 16.66 11.10
N TYR A 358 2.49 16.31 10.99
CA TYR A 358 3.44 16.31 12.11
C TYR A 358 4.68 17.17 11.81
N ASP A 359 5.09 17.96 12.80
CA ASP A 359 6.30 18.78 12.74
C ASP A 359 7.55 18.01 13.17
N SER A 360 7.38 16.98 14.00
CA SER A 360 8.46 16.17 14.55
C SER A 360 7.98 14.77 14.95
N VAL A 361 8.92 13.85 15.16
CA VAL A 361 8.63 12.53 15.74
C VAL A 361 8.08 12.64 17.17
N ASP A 362 8.46 13.68 17.91
CA ASP A 362 7.91 13.93 19.24
C ASP A 362 6.44 14.33 19.19
N GLU A 363 5.99 14.98 18.11
CA GLU A 363 4.56 15.22 17.90
C GLU A 363 3.80 13.92 17.59
N ILE A 364 4.36 13.04 16.74
CA ILE A 364 3.80 11.69 16.51
C ILE A 364 3.63 10.95 17.85
N ARG A 365 4.66 11.01 18.70
CA ARG A 365 4.66 10.44 20.06
C ARG A 365 3.63 11.08 20.97
N ALA A 366 3.50 12.40 20.94
CA ALA A 366 2.53 13.16 21.75
C ALA A 366 1.07 12.80 21.43
N PHE A 367 0.78 12.51 20.16
CA PHE A 367 -0.52 11.96 19.74
C PHE A 367 -0.67 10.46 20.06
N GLY A 368 0.35 9.81 20.63
CA GLY A 368 0.35 8.40 20.96
C GLY A 368 0.35 7.48 19.75
N GLN A 369 0.80 7.99 18.59
CA GLN A 369 0.68 7.33 17.31
C GLN A 369 1.92 6.50 16.98
N THR A 370 1.70 5.31 16.41
CA THR A 370 2.76 4.44 15.88
C THR A 370 2.58 4.35 14.37
N ILE A 371 3.59 4.76 13.61
CA ILE A 371 3.59 4.70 12.15
C ILE A 371 4.76 3.84 11.70
N VAL A 372 4.47 2.81 10.94
CA VAL A 372 5.47 1.92 10.33
C VAL A 372 5.30 2.00 8.83
N TYR A 373 6.38 2.15 8.08
CA TYR A 373 6.32 2.08 6.62
C TYR A 373 7.29 1.05 6.07
N THR A 374 7.00 0.51 4.89
CA THR A 374 7.96 -0.24 4.10
C THR A 374 7.86 0.14 2.63
N VAL A 375 9.02 0.20 1.98
CA VAL A 375 9.15 0.63 0.58
C VAL A 375 9.74 -0.51 -0.24
N HIS A 376 8.91 -1.13 -1.07
CA HIS A 376 9.40 -2.13 -2.01
C HIS A 376 10.08 -1.44 -3.21
N ASP A 377 11.16 -2.03 -3.72
CA ASP A 377 12.01 -1.34 -4.72
C ASP A 377 11.43 -1.29 -6.13
N LYS A 378 10.72 -2.33 -6.58
CA LYS A 378 10.40 -2.48 -8.01
C LYS A 378 8.94 -2.78 -8.34
N ILE A 379 8.12 -3.21 -7.38
CA ILE A 379 6.80 -3.73 -7.73
C ILE A 379 5.86 -2.60 -8.19
N GLY A 380 5.16 -2.78 -9.30
CA GLY A 380 4.10 -1.85 -9.70
C GLY A 380 2.86 -1.91 -8.79
N HIS A 381 1.98 -0.91 -8.90
CA HIS A 381 0.78 -0.73 -8.06
C HIS A 381 0.00 -2.03 -7.81
N LEU A 382 -0.42 -2.72 -8.88
CA LEU A 382 -1.21 -3.94 -8.77
C LEU A 382 -0.45 -5.06 -8.04
N GLY A 383 0.87 -5.13 -8.24
CA GLY A 383 1.68 -6.18 -7.63
C GLY A 383 1.77 -6.06 -6.10
N ILE A 384 1.48 -4.90 -5.51
CA ILE A 384 1.35 -4.71 -4.06
C ILE A 384 0.27 -5.64 -3.48
N PHE A 385 -0.81 -5.88 -4.22
CA PHE A 385 -1.96 -6.68 -3.76
C PHE A 385 -1.99 -8.09 -4.36
N VAL A 386 -1.64 -8.20 -5.65
CA VAL A 386 -1.84 -9.44 -6.42
C VAL A 386 -0.57 -10.24 -6.65
N SER A 387 0.62 -9.79 -6.25
CA SER A 387 1.84 -10.57 -6.47
C SER A 387 1.96 -11.68 -5.43
N SER A 388 2.22 -12.91 -5.87
CA SER A 388 2.50 -14.02 -4.93
C SER A 388 3.80 -13.77 -4.17
N GLY A 389 4.78 -13.12 -4.80
CA GLY A 389 6.05 -12.77 -4.14
C GLY A 389 5.82 -11.80 -2.99
N VAL A 390 5.00 -10.76 -3.23
CA VAL A 390 4.65 -9.78 -2.20
C VAL A 390 3.78 -10.39 -1.10
N ALA A 391 2.82 -11.26 -1.47
CA ALA A 391 2.02 -11.98 -0.50
C ALA A 391 2.88 -12.85 0.45
N ARG A 392 3.87 -13.58 -0.09
CA ARG A 392 4.76 -14.46 0.68
C ARG A 392 5.85 -13.73 1.45
N LYS A 393 6.12 -12.46 1.12
CA LYS A 393 7.13 -11.63 1.77
C LYS A 393 6.47 -10.58 2.66
N GLU A 394 6.05 -9.44 2.13
CA GLU A 394 5.57 -8.30 2.93
C GLU A 394 4.29 -8.64 3.71
N HIS A 395 3.23 -9.11 3.03
CA HIS A 395 1.95 -9.39 3.71
C HIS A 395 2.08 -10.53 4.72
N GLN A 396 2.89 -11.55 4.43
CA GLN A 396 3.19 -12.62 5.37
C GLN A 396 3.85 -12.09 6.64
N GLN A 397 4.84 -11.21 6.49
CA GLN A 397 5.52 -10.60 7.63
C GLN A 397 4.58 -9.70 8.43
N PHE A 398 3.73 -8.91 7.79
CA PHE A 398 2.74 -8.10 8.50
C PHE A 398 1.76 -8.96 9.30
N ALA A 399 1.22 -10.03 8.71
CA ALA A 399 0.26 -10.90 9.39
C ALA A 399 0.90 -11.67 10.55
N SER A 400 2.08 -12.26 10.35
CA SER A 400 2.78 -13.03 11.38
C SER A 400 3.28 -12.17 12.55
N ASN A 401 3.67 -10.91 12.28
CA ASN A 401 4.20 -9.98 13.26
C ASN A 401 3.21 -8.88 13.67
N ILE A 402 1.91 -9.07 13.42
CA ILE A 402 0.91 -8.01 13.64
C ILE A 402 0.81 -7.56 15.11
N ASP A 403 0.98 -8.47 16.07
CA ASP A 403 0.97 -8.08 17.49
C ASP A 403 2.27 -7.39 17.92
N MET A 404 3.39 -7.68 17.25
CA MET A 404 4.64 -6.92 17.45
C MET A 404 4.42 -5.48 17.03
N LEU A 405 3.83 -5.28 15.85
CA LEU A 405 3.46 -3.98 15.31
C LEU A 405 2.49 -3.22 16.23
N ASP A 406 1.55 -3.93 16.89
CA ASP A 406 0.62 -3.32 17.85
C ASP A 406 1.27 -2.89 19.17
N LEU A 407 2.34 -3.57 19.57
CA LEU A 407 3.08 -3.28 20.80
C LEU A 407 4.25 -2.32 20.60
N LEU A 408 4.56 -1.93 19.35
CA LEU A 408 5.58 -0.93 19.08
C LEU A 408 5.24 0.40 19.79
N PRO A 409 6.22 1.00 20.48
CA PRO A 409 6.03 2.30 21.10
C PRO A 409 5.68 3.38 20.06
N PRO A 410 4.96 4.44 20.45
CA PRO A 410 4.68 5.58 19.59
C PRO A 410 5.94 6.15 18.95
N GLY A 411 5.86 6.48 17.66
CA GLY A 411 7.01 6.90 16.86
C GLY A 411 6.85 6.55 15.37
N LEU A 412 7.91 6.82 14.61
CA LEU A 412 8.02 6.53 13.19
C LEU A 412 9.08 5.46 12.96
N TYR A 413 8.73 4.42 12.20
CA TYR A 413 9.60 3.27 11.95
C TYR A 413 9.58 2.86 10.47
N GLU A 414 10.69 2.32 9.99
CA GLU A 414 10.77 1.56 8.74
C GLU A 414 10.81 0.07 9.05
N ALA A 415 9.91 -0.71 8.46
CA ALA A 415 9.96 -2.15 8.47
C ALA A 415 10.90 -2.63 7.37
N VAL A 416 12.10 -3.04 7.78
CA VAL A 416 13.14 -3.64 6.94
C VAL A 416 12.97 -5.17 6.97
N LEU A 417 12.94 -5.79 5.80
CA LEU A 417 12.76 -7.23 5.63
C LEU A 417 14.04 -7.84 5.07
N GLU A 418 14.74 -8.63 5.89
CA GLU A 418 16.01 -9.28 5.53
C GLU A 418 15.80 -10.78 5.31
N PRO A 419 16.47 -11.41 4.31
CA PRO A 419 16.41 -12.85 4.13
C PRO A 419 16.94 -13.58 5.37
N LYS A 420 16.29 -14.68 5.76
CA LYS A 420 16.69 -15.49 6.91
C LYS A 420 18.13 -16.01 6.82
N ASP A 421 18.60 -16.32 5.61
CA ASP A 421 19.97 -16.82 5.38
C ASP A 421 21.04 -15.75 5.70
N GLU A 422 20.66 -14.47 5.70
CA GLU A 422 21.52 -13.34 6.10
C GLU A 422 21.41 -13.03 7.61
N ALA A 423 20.38 -13.57 8.29
CA ALA A 423 20.20 -13.45 9.73
C ALA A 423 20.88 -14.62 10.46
N GLU A 424 22.16 -14.46 10.82
CA GLU A 424 22.99 -15.54 11.40
C GLU A 424 22.56 -16.02 12.81
N LEU A 425 21.74 -15.27 13.55
CA LEU A 425 21.44 -15.51 14.97
C LEU A 425 19.99 -15.97 15.20
N HIS A 426 19.82 -17.09 15.91
CA HIS A 426 18.55 -17.68 16.38
C HIS A 426 17.46 -17.89 15.29
N PRO A 427 17.74 -18.65 14.21
CA PRO A 427 16.77 -18.90 13.13
C PRO A 427 15.50 -19.63 13.58
N GLU A 428 15.50 -20.27 14.76
CA GLU A 428 14.34 -20.92 15.39
C GLU A 428 13.31 -19.93 15.94
N LEU A 429 13.66 -18.65 16.07
CA LEU A 429 12.76 -17.57 16.50
C LEU A 429 12.05 -16.88 15.32
N VAL A 430 12.47 -17.18 14.09
CA VAL A 430 11.98 -16.56 12.84
C VAL A 430 10.85 -17.38 12.23
N GLN A 431 9.75 -16.72 11.87
CA GLN A 431 8.63 -17.36 11.16
C GLN A 431 8.72 -17.12 9.65
N GLY A 432 9.09 -18.16 8.90
CA GLY A 432 9.20 -18.11 7.45
C GLY A 432 10.63 -17.84 6.95
N GLU A 433 10.74 -17.20 5.79
CA GLU A 433 12.00 -16.98 5.05
C GLU A 433 12.60 -15.58 5.24
N TRP A 434 11.90 -14.70 5.94
CA TRP A 434 12.28 -13.29 6.12
C TRP A 434 12.23 -12.93 7.60
N VAL A 435 13.15 -12.07 8.03
CA VAL A 435 13.20 -11.47 9.36
C VAL A 435 12.74 -10.04 9.24
N MET A 436 11.71 -9.68 10.01
CA MET A 436 11.22 -8.30 10.09
C MET A 436 11.90 -7.53 11.23
N ARG A 437 12.47 -6.37 10.88
CA ARG A 437 13.00 -5.40 11.84
C ARG A 437 12.37 -4.03 11.64
N CYS A 438 11.89 -3.45 12.73
CA CYS A 438 11.33 -2.10 12.75
C CYS A 438 12.40 -1.13 13.25
N GLU A 439 13.03 -0.40 12.34
CA GLU A 439 14.04 0.60 12.68
C GLU A 439 13.41 1.98 12.86
N ALA A 440 13.79 2.70 13.92
CA ALA A 440 13.35 4.05 14.17
C ALA A 440 13.82 4.98 13.05
N ARG A 441 12.95 5.90 12.66
CA ARG A 441 13.17 6.90 11.62
C ARG A 441 12.73 8.27 12.09
N THR A 442 13.15 9.27 11.34
CA THR A 442 12.83 10.69 11.51
C THR A 442 12.02 11.19 10.31
N LEU A 443 11.47 12.40 10.43
CA LEU A 443 10.81 13.04 9.29
C LEU A 443 11.79 13.34 8.14
N ASP A 444 13.10 13.45 8.43
CA ASP A 444 14.11 13.65 7.38
C ASP A 444 14.27 12.40 6.50
N ASP A 445 14.02 11.20 7.04
CA ASP A 445 14.02 9.97 6.25
C ASP A 445 12.87 9.95 5.24
N ILE A 446 11.69 10.46 5.63
CA ILE A 446 10.56 10.63 4.71
C ILE A 446 10.90 11.68 3.65
N ARG A 447 11.45 12.85 4.04
CA ARG A 447 11.89 13.89 3.09
C ARG A 447 12.98 13.38 2.14
N ALA A 448 13.82 12.44 2.58
CA ALA A 448 14.87 11.84 1.75
C ALA A 448 14.31 10.97 0.62
N LEU A 449 13.06 10.50 0.72
CA LEU A 449 12.34 9.86 -0.37
C LEU A 449 11.95 10.88 -1.45
N GLY A 450 12.03 12.19 -1.18
CA GLY A 450 11.64 13.29 -2.06
C GLY A 450 10.32 13.91 -1.63
N SER A 451 10.16 15.22 -1.82
CA SER A 451 8.95 15.96 -1.45
C SER A 451 8.74 17.14 -2.38
N ASN A 452 7.56 17.77 -2.30
CA ASN A 452 7.34 19.09 -2.89
C ASN A 452 8.22 20.14 -2.21
N ASP A 453 8.59 21.16 -2.99
CA ASP A 453 9.07 22.43 -2.45
C ASP A 453 7.87 23.38 -2.23
N PRO A 454 8.02 24.46 -1.43
CA PRO A 454 6.94 25.41 -1.20
C PRO A 454 6.39 26.08 -2.48
N GLU A 455 7.18 26.14 -3.55
CA GLU A 455 6.73 26.70 -4.82
C GLU A 455 5.80 25.72 -5.55
N ASP A 456 6.11 24.43 -5.54
CA ASP A 456 5.24 23.36 -6.04
C ASP A 456 3.90 23.38 -5.29
N ASP A 457 3.90 23.51 -3.96
CA ASP A 457 2.67 23.61 -3.19
C ASP A 457 1.83 24.84 -3.56
N ARG A 458 2.46 25.98 -3.86
CA ARG A 458 1.75 27.17 -4.39
C ARG A 458 1.11 26.90 -5.74
N ARG A 459 1.77 26.14 -6.62
CA ARG A 459 1.24 25.78 -7.95
C ARG A 459 0.03 24.85 -7.82
N PHE A 460 0.08 23.87 -6.92
CA PHE A 460 -1.07 23.00 -6.65
C PHE A 460 -2.23 23.73 -5.97
N ASP A 461 -1.96 24.65 -5.02
CA ASP A 461 -2.97 25.53 -4.42
C ASP A 461 -3.68 26.39 -5.48
N ALA A 462 -2.92 26.93 -6.44
CA ALA A 462 -3.49 27.63 -7.60
C ALA A 462 -4.37 26.71 -8.45
N ALA A 463 -3.95 25.47 -8.70
CA ALA A 463 -4.74 24.49 -9.45
C ALA A 463 -6.06 24.12 -8.74
N ALA A 464 -6.03 23.94 -7.42
CA ALA A 464 -7.21 23.65 -6.63
C ALA A 464 -8.21 24.81 -6.63
N ARG A 465 -7.75 26.05 -6.42
CA ARG A 465 -8.62 27.24 -6.47
C ARG A 465 -9.24 27.45 -7.84
N LEU A 466 -8.47 27.25 -8.92
CA LEU A 466 -9.00 27.33 -10.28
C LEU A 466 -10.03 26.22 -10.54
N SER A 467 -9.81 25.02 -10.01
CA SER A 467 -10.77 23.92 -10.09
C SER A 467 -12.11 24.28 -9.44
N GLU A 468 -12.08 24.84 -8.22
CA GLU A 468 -13.30 25.29 -7.53
C GLU A 468 -14.09 26.32 -8.37
N MET A 469 -13.38 27.29 -8.97
CA MET A 469 -14.01 28.28 -9.85
C MET A 469 -14.62 27.64 -11.10
N ASN A 470 -13.90 26.74 -11.78
CA ASN A 470 -14.39 26.08 -12.99
C ASN A 470 -15.60 25.19 -12.70
N LEU A 471 -15.59 24.45 -11.59
CA LEU A 471 -16.73 23.65 -11.14
C LEU A 471 -17.95 24.54 -10.87
N ALA A 472 -17.75 25.66 -10.17
CA ALA A 472 -18.82 26.62 -9.90
C ALA A 472 -19.41 27.17 -11.21
N MET A 473 -18.56 27.59 -12.16
CA MET A 473 -19.00 28.06 -13.47
C MET A 473 -19.79 26.99 -14.24
N TYR A 474 -19.30 25.76 -14.27
CA TYR A 474 -20.00 24.65 -14.92
C TYR A 474 -21.40 24.43 -14.30
N ARG A 475 -21.47 24.31 -12.97
CA ARG A 475 -22.74 24.08 -12.25
C ARG A 475 -23.75 25.19 -12.46
N THR A 476 -23.30 26.44 -12.46
CA THR A 476 -24.19 27.60 -12.62
C THR A 476 -24.65 27.78 -14.07
N PHE A 477 -23.76 27.65 -15.05
CA PHE A 477 -24.05 28.10 -16.41
C PHE A 477 -24.29 26.97 -17.42
N ALA A 478 -23.68 25.80 -17.25
CA ALA A 478 -23.72 24.72 -18.25
C ALA A 478 -24.56 23.51 -17.80
N GLN A 479 -24.44 23.10 -16.53
CA GLN A 479 -25.08 21.90 -15.99
C GLN A 479 -26.60 21.85 -16.22
N PRO A 480 -27.40 22.93 -16.05
CA PRO A 480 -28.84 22.88 -16.30
C PRO A 480 -29.16 22.49 -17.74
N PHE A 481 -28.39 22.99 -18.71
CA PHE A 481 -28.58 22.66 -20.12
C PHE A 481 -28.11 21.25 -20.44
N VAL A 482 -26.97 20.82 -19.89
CA VAL A 482 -26.48 19.45 -20.05
C VAL A 482 -27.52 18.45 -19.55
N ARG A 483 -28.02 18.61 -18.32
CA ARG A 483 -29.04 17.73 -17.74
C ARG A 483 -30.33 17.73 -18.56
N ALA A 484 -30.75 18.87 -19.10
CA ALA A 484 -31.93 18.97 -19.94
C ALA A 484 -31.77 18.26 -21.31
N MET A 485 -30.54 18.12 -21.80
CA MET A 485 -30.22 17.47 -23.08
C MET A 485 -29.96 15.96 -22.97
N VAL A 486 -29.91 15.39 -21.76
CA VAL A 486 -29.68 13.95 -21.54
C VAL A 486 -31.03 13.24 -21.42
N PRO A 487 -31.54 12.55 -22.48
CA PRO A 487 -32.82 11.87 -22.41
C PRO A 487 -32.73 10.59 -21.56
N PRO A 488 -33.88 10.08 -21.04
CA PRO A 488 -33.93 8.79 -20.37
C PRO A 488 -33.35 7.67 -21.25
N GLY A 489 -32.45 6.86 -20.69
CA GLY A 489 -31.79 5.74 -21.38
C GLY A 489 -30.49 6.10 -22.14
N MET A 490 -30.18 7.39 -22.34
CA MET A 490 -28.87 7.78 -22.91
C MET A 490 -27.68 7.36 -22.03
N PRO A 491 -27.74 7.47 -20.67
CA PRO A 491 -26.66 6.98 -19.82
C PRO A 491 -26.33 5.51 -20.05
N ASP A 492 -27.35 4.65 -20.16
CA ASP A 492 -27.15 3.22 -20.40
C ASP A 492 -26.46 2.98 -21.76
N ILE A 493 -26.91 3.68 -22.81
CA ILE A 493 -26.27 3.59 -24.14
C ILE A 493 -24.81 4.03 -24.07
N MET A 494 -24.50 5.14 -23.40
CA MET A 494 -23.14 5.63 -23.26
C MET A 494 -22.24 4.65 -22.51
N GLN A 495 -22.74 4.01 -21.46
CA GLN A 495 -21.99 2.99 -20.72
C GLN A 495 -21.68 1.77 -21.60
N HIS A 496 -22.66 1.26 -22.35
CA HIS A 496 -22.46 0.12 -23.26
C HIS A 496 -21.52 0.45 -24.42
N LEU A 497 -21.55 1.69 -24.93
CA LEU A 497 -20.67 2.17 -25.99
C LEU A 497 -19.31 2.66 -25.48
N HIS A 498 -19.06 2.62 -24.17
CA HIS A 498 -17.78 3.03 -23.62
C HIS A 498 -16.67 2.12 -24.19
N PRO A 499 -15.55 2.66 -24.71
CA PRO A 499 -14.49 1.87 -25.35
C PRO A 499 -13.98 0.71 -24.49
N MET A 500 -13.89 0.94 -23.18
CA MET A 500 -13.47 -0.07 -22.21
C MET A 500 -14.42 -1.26 -22.09
N ARG A 501 -15.72 -1.12 -22.37
CA ARG A 501 -16.66 -2.25 -22.42
C ARG A 501 -16.71 -2.85 -23.82
N LEU A 502 -16.70 -2.01 -24.86
CA LEU A 502 -16.70 -2.47 -26.25
C LEU A 502 -15.55 -3.44 -26.54
N GLN A 503 -14.34 -3.21 -26.01
CA GLN A 503 -13.23 -4.16 -26.23
C GLN A 503 -13.48 -5.57 -25.68
N TYR A 504 -14.30 -5.71 -24.63
CA TYR A 504 -14.71 -7.03 -24.12
C TYR A 504 -15.81 -7.63 -24.97
N GLU A 505 -16.58 -6.81 -25.69
CA GLU A 505 -17.75 -7.27 -26.44
C GLU A 505 -17.53 -7.51 -27.93
N MET A 506 -16.61 -6.79 -28.57
CA MET A 506 -16.45 -6.81 -30.03
C MET A 506 -16.14 -8.19 -30.64
N LEU A 507 -15.49 -9.08 -29.88
CA LEU A 507 -15.10 -10.41 -30.33
C LEU A 507 -15.98 -11.54 -29.75
N GLY A 508 -17.11 -11.18 -29.15
CA GLY A 508 -18.03 -12.15 -28.56
C GLY A 508 -18.86 -12.94 -29.57
N PRO A 509 -19.61 -13.96 -29.10
CA PRO A 509 -20.46 -14.84 -29.92
C PRO A 509 -21.50 -14.17 -30.82
N TRP A 510 -21.93 -12.95 -30.48
CA TRP A 510 -22.89 -12.17 -31.26
C TRP A 510 -22.26 -11.55 -32.51
N ASN A 511 -20.94 -11.51 -32.61
CA ASN A 511 -20.26 -11.11 -33.82
C ASN A 511 -20.21 -12.31 -34.79
N PRO A 512 -20.96 -12.33 -35.90
CA PRO A 512 -20.95 -13.47 -36.83
C PRO A 512 -19.55 -13.74 -37.41
N LEU A 513 -18.68 -12.73 -37.41
CA LEU A 513 -17.30 -12.84 -37.88
C LEU A 513 -16.40 -13.65 -36.93
N THR A 514 -16.84 -13.98 -35.71
CA THR A 514 -16.07 -14.80 -34.77
C THR A 514 -16.60 -16.23 -34.63
N GLY A 515 -17.75 -16.55 -35.23
CA GLY A 515 -18.37 -17.88 -35.10
C GLY A 515 -17.53 -19.07 -35.60
N TRP A 516 -16.55 -18.82 -36.49
CA TRP A 516 -15.62 -19.85 -36.99
C TRP A 516 -14.42 -20.11 -36.07
N THR A 517 -14.14 -19.20 -35.14
CA THR A 517 -12.88 -19.18 -34.36
C THR A 517 -12.72 -20.41 -33.49
N LYS A 518 -13.77 -20.83 -32.78
CA LYS A 518 -13.74 -22.01 -31.88
C LYS A 518 -13.37 -23.30 -32.63
N ALA A 519 -14.11 -23.61 -33.69
CA ALA A 519 -13.88 -24.82 -34.48
C ALA A 519 -12.49 -24.82 -35.15
N MET A 520 -12.03 -23.66 -35.63
CA MET A 520 -10.68 -23.55 -36.19
C MET A 520 -9.61 -23.68 -35.09
N ALA A 521 -9.83 -23.11 -33.91
CA ALA A 521 -8.91 -23.19 -32.78
C ALA A 521 -8.77 -24.63 -32.27
N GLU A 522 -9.86 -25.39 -32.18
CA GLU A 522 -9.82 -26.83 -31.87
C GLU A 522 -8.92 -27.58 -32.87
N ARG A 523 -9.12 -27.36 -34.18
CA ARG A 523 -8.28 -27.97 -35.22
C ARG A 523 -6.81 -27.52 -35.15
N VAL A 524 -6.57 -26.25 -34.82
CA VAL A 524 -5.21 -25.72 -34.63
C VAL A 524 -4.55 -26.34 -33.39
N ARG A 525 -5.28 -26.57 -32.29
CA ARG A 525 -4.74 -27.26 -31.10
C ARG A 525 -4.32 -28.70 -31.45
N GLU A 526 -5.10 -29.41 -32.25
CA GLU A 526 -4.77 -30.78 -32.71
C GLU A 526 -3.56 -30.82 -33.65
N THR A 527 -3.38 -29.78 -34.46
CA THR A 527 -2.33 -29.71 -35.50
C THR A 527 -1.26 -28.67 -35.20
N ARG A 528 -1.09 -28.32 -33.92
CA ARG A 528 -0.19 -27.25 -33.45
C ARG A 528 1.25 -27.54 -33.88
N GLN A 529 1.86 -26.60 -34.59
CA GLN A 529 3.24 -26.65 -35.06
C GLN A 529 4.01 -25.45 -34.52
N SER A 530 4.62 -25.62 -33.35
CA SER A 530 5.46 -24.59 -32.74
C SER A 530 6.76 -24.43 -33.52
N VAL A 531 7.12 -23.19 -33.84
CA VAL A 531 8.38 -22.89 -34.52
C VAL A 531 9.58 -23.13 -33.58
N SER A 532 10.71 -23.57 -34.13
CA SER A 532 11.95 -23.76 -33.35
C SER A 532 12.39 -22.44 -32.68
N PRO A 533 12.83 -22.45 -31.41
CA PRO A 533 13.40 -21.28 -30.74
C PRO A 533 14.62 -20.67 -31.44
N ALA A 534 15.31 -21.45 -32.29
CA ALA A 534 16.46 -20.98 -33.06
C ALA A 534 16.07 -20.27 -34.38
N ASN A 535 14.77 -20.17 -34.70
CA ASN A 535 14.31 -19.58 -35.95
C ASN A 535 14.62 -18.05 -36.00
N PRO A 536 15.28 -17.54 -37.05
CA PRO A 536 15.67 -16.14 -37.14
C PRO A 536 14.47 -15.17 -37.20
N PHE A 537 13.32 -15.59 -37.73
CA PHE A 537 12.12 -14.76 -37.79
C PHE A 537 11.48 -14.58 -36.41
N LEU A 538 11.64 -15.54 -35.50
CA LEU A 538 11.22 -15.39 -34.11
C LEU A 538 12.09 -14.35 -33.38
N ALA A 539 13.41 -14.35 -33.63
CA ALA A 539 14.31 -13.32 -33.10
C ALA A 539 13.96 -11.92 -33.65
N LEU A 540 13.66 -11.82 -34.96
CA LEU A 540 13.20 -10.58 -35.58
C LEU A 540 11.87 -10.11 -34.97
N GLN A 541 10.92 -11.01 -34.72
CA GLN A 541 9.64 -10.72 -34.06
C GLN A 541 9.84 -10.08 -32.67
N GLU A 542 10.74 -10.63 -31.85
CA GLU A 542 11.05 -10.09 -30.51
C GLU A 542 11.72 -8.71 -30.60
N GLN A 543 12.60 -8.51 -31.60
CA GLN A 543 13.22 -7.21 -31.85
C GLN A 543 12.18 -6.15 -32.25
N VAL A 544 11.25 -6.49 -33.16
CA VAL A 544 10.16 -5.59 -33.56
C VAL A 544 9.27 -5.26 -32.36
N SER A 545 8.90 -6.27 -31.56
CA SER A 545 8.12 -6.07 -30.33
C SER A 545 8.82 -5.11 -29.37
N SER A 546 10.12 -5.30 -29.15
CA SER A 546 10.94 -4.43 -28.30
C SER A 546 11.00 -2.99 -28.82
N GLN A 547 11.05 -2.80 -30.14
CA GLN A 547 11.03 -1.47 -30.76
C GLN A 547 9.68 -0.77 -30.60
N ILE A 548 8.56 -1.52 -30.72
CA ILE A 548 7.22 -0.98 -30.50
C ILE A 548 7.05 -0.55 -29.05
N VAL A 549 7.47 -1.39 -28.10
CA VAL A 549 7.48 -1.06 -26.66
C VAL A 549 8.32 0.20 -26.42
N ALA A 550 9.55 0.26 -26.95
CA ALA A 550 10.40 1.44 -26.81
C ALA A 550 9.79 2.72 -27.42
N GLY A 551 9.06 2.59 -28.52
CA GLY A 551 8.32 3.70 -29.15
C GLY A 551 7.21 4.24 -28.25
N PHE A 552 6.38 3.35 -27.69
CA PHE A 552 5.34 3.74 -26.72
C PHE A 552 5.92 4.33 -25.44
N GLU A 553 7.03 3.77 -24.91
CA GLU A 553 7.71 4.33 -23.74
C GLU A 553 8.27 5.74 -24.02
N THR A 554 8.82 5.96 -25.21
CA THR A 554 9.30 7.29 -25.62
C THR A 554 8.15 8.29 -25.71
N LEU A 555 7.02 7.88 -26.30
CA LEU A 555 5.82 8.71 -26.39
C LEU A 555 5.29 9.06 -25.00
N ARG A 556 5.17 8.05 -24.11
CA ARG A 556 4.77 8.23 -22.72
C ARG A 556 5.66 9.26 -22.03
N GLN A 557 6.97 9.01 -21.95
CA GLN A 557 7.92 9.89 -21.27
C GLN A 557 7.90 11.34 -21.82
N THR A 558 7.66 11.49 -23.13
CA THR A 558 7.54 12.82 -23.75
C THR A 558 6.24 13.53 -23.32
N SER A 559 5.12 12.82 -23.36
CA SER A 559 3.82 13.34 -22.91
C SER A 559 3.85 13.71 -21.43
N GLU A 560 4.45 12.87 -20.61
CA GLU A 560 4.62 13.07 -19.17
C GLU A 560 5.46 14.31 -18.84
N ARG A 561 6.60 14.48 -19.53
CA ARG A 561 7.42 15.69 -19.40
C ARG A 561 6.67 16.94 -19.83
N TRP A 562 5.93 16.86 -20.93
CA TRP A 562 5.15 17.99 -21.43
C TRP A 562 4.02 18.38 -20.47
N ALA A 563 3.35 17.41 -19.87
CA ALA A 563 2.34 17.62 -18.84
C ALA A 563 2.93 18.34 -17.62
N GLU A 564 4.04 17.84 -17.07
CA GLU A 564 4.73 18.47 -15.94
C GLU A 564 5.15 19.91 -16.27
N GLU A 565 5.86 20.12 -17.39
CA GLU A 565 6.32 21.45 -17.76
C GLU A 565 5.17 22.43 -17.98
N SER A 566 4.07 21.97 -18.60
CA SER A 566 2.90 22.81 -18.84
C SER A 566 2.22 23.19 -17.52
N PHE A 567 2.08 22.25 -16.60
CA PHE A 567 1.54 22.50 -15.27
C PHE A 567 2.39 23.53 -14.52
N MET A 568 3.71 23.29 -14.45
CA MET A 568 4.63 24.18 -13.74
C MET A 568 4.66 25.59 -14.34
N LYS A 569 4.67 25.71 -15.67
CA LYS A 569 4.68 27.01 -16.36
C LYS A 569 3.35 27.77 -16.25
N PHE A 570 2.23 27.06 -16.23
CA PHE A 570 0.91 27.69 -16.15
C PHE A 570 0.62 28.16 -14.73
N TYR A 571 0.71 27.25 -13.75
CA TYR A 571 0.41 27.54 -12.36
C TYR A 571 1.54 28.26 -11.62
N GLY A 572 2.76 28.29 -12.16
CA GLY A 572 3.88 29.08 -11.63
C GLY A 572 3.81 30.58 -11.91
N ARG A 573 2.80 31.08 -12.63
CA ARG A 573 2.66 32.51 -12.95
C ARG A 573 2.18 33.28 -11.73
N GLU A 574 2.99 34.21 -11.22
CA GLU A 574 2.65 35.06 -10.07
C GLU A 574 1.34 35.85 -10.26
N VAL A 575 1.07 36.34 -11.48
CA VAL A 575 -0.17 37.06 -11.79
C VAL A 575 -1.39 36.14 -11.64
N LEU A 576 -1.30 34.88 -12.08
CA LEU A 576 -2.38 33.90 -11.95
C LEU A 576 -2.60 33.55 -10.47
N GLN A 577 -1.51 33.21 -9.76
CA GLN A 577 -1.59 32.90 -8.34
C GLN A 577 -2.18 34.05 -7.52
N SER A 578 -1.74 35.28 -7.79
CA SER A 578 -2.26 36.49 -7.15
C SER A 578 -3.74 36.72 -7.47
N ALA A 579 -4.17 36.52 -8.72
CA ALA A 579 -5.57 36.62 -9.12
C ALA A 579 -6.47 35.58 -8.44
N LEU A 580 -5.94 34.40 -8.13
CA LEU A 580 -6.62 33.32 -7.42
C LEU A 580 -6.56 33.47 -5.88
N GLY A 581 -5.85 34.48 -5.36
CA GLY A 581 -5.68 34.69 -3.92
C GLY A 581 -4.81 33.62 -3.24
N VAL A 582 -3.87 33.03 -3.98
CA VAL A 582 -2.86 32.10 -3.45
C VAL A 582 -1.91 32.88 -2.56
N ASP A 583 -1.78 32.46 -1.29
CA ASP A 583 -0.84 33.08 -0.35
C ASP A 583 0.61 32.95 -0.88
N GLN A 584 1.34 34.06 -0.93
CA GLN A 584 2.72 34.13 -1.39
C GLN A 584 3.72 33.95 -0.24
N SER A 585 3.27 33.83 1.00
CA SER A 585 4.15 33.60 2.15
C SER A 585 4.80 32.21 2.09
N ASP A 586 5.98 32.09 2.71
CA ASP A 586 6.69 30.82 2.88
C ASP A 586 6.19 30.02 4.10
N ARG A 587 5.00 30.34 4.63
CA ARG A 587 4.40 29.56 5.72
C ARG A 587 3.91 28.22 5.18
N PRO A 588 4.08 27.12 5.94
CA PRO A 588 3.48 25.84 5.59
C PRO A 588 1.95 26.02 5.49
N LYS A 589 1.41 25.90 4.28
CA LYS A 589 0.02 26.31 4.00
C LYS A 589 -1.03 25.34 4.54
N ARG A 590 -0.65 24.07 4.70
CA ARG A 590 -1.60 22.94 4.71
C ARG A 590 -1.37 22.01 5.89
N LYS A 591 -1.21 22.62 7.07
CA LYS A 591 -1.10 21.86 8.32
C LYS A 591 -2.44 21.83 9.00
N ALA A 592 -2.84 20.64 9.45
CA ALA A 592 -4.03 20.47 10.26
C ALA A 592 -3.95 21.37 11.50
N ALA A 593 -4.98 22.19 11.71
CA ALA A 593 -5.01 23.17 12.79
C ALA A 593 -4.69 22.49 14.13
N LYS A 594 -3.74 23.05 14.89
CA LYS A 594 -3.40 22.53 16.22
C LYS A 594 -4.35 23.11 17.25
N SER A 595 -4.97 22.25 18.05
CA SER A 595 -5.77 22.70 19.18
C SER A 595 -4.85 23.24 20.28
N PRO A 596 -5.05 24.47 20.79
CA PRO A 596 -4.30 24.97 21.95
C PRO A 596 -4.44 24.10 23.20
N MET A 597 -5.50 23.30 23.29
CA MET A 597 -5.67 22.32 24.37
C MET A 597 -4.72 21.13 24.27
N HIS A 598 -4.17 20.84 23.08
CA HIS A 598 -3.25 19.73 22.90
C HIS A 598 -2.01 19.89 23.79
N ASP A 599 -1.30 21.01 23.68
CA ASP A 599 -0.09 21.27 24.47
C ASP A 599 -0.36 21.22 25.98
N HIS A 600 -1.52 21.72 26.40
CA HIS A 600 -1.95 21.62 27.80
C HIS A 600 -2.16 20.18 28.24
N ASN A 601 -2.86 19.37 27.43
CA ASN A 601 -3.10 17.95 27.73
C ASN A 601 -1.79 17.14 27.74
N VAL A 602 -0.84 17.46 26.84
CA VAL A 602 0.49 16.86 26.83
C VAL A 602 1.24 17.19 28.12
N ALA A 603 1.25 18.47 28.54
CA ALA A 603 1.90 18.88 29.78
C ALA A 603 1.29 18.19 31.02
N LEU A 604 -0.03 18.06 31.08
CA LEU A 604 -0.73 17.31 32.13
C LEU A 604 -0.31 15.84 32.14
N ARG A 605 -0.26 15.20 30.96
CA ARG A 605 0.14 13.80 30.84
C ARG A 605 1.59 13.58 31.24
N ILE A 606 2.49 14.50 30.90
CA ILE A 606 3.90 14.47 31.34
C ILE A 606 3.99 14.55 32.86
N ALA A 607 3.22 15.45 33.49
CA ALA A 607 3.21 15.59 34.96
C ALA A 607 2.67 14.31 35.64
N GLU A 608 1.62 13.71 35.08
CA GLU A 608 1.06 12.43 35.55
C GLU A 608 2.10 11.30 35.49
N LEU A 609 2.78 11.14 34.35
CA LEU A 609 3.79 10.10 34.15
C LEU A 609 4.99 10.29 35.08
N ARG A 610 5.46 11.53 35.28
CA ARG A 610 6.50 11.84 36.28
C ARG A 610 6.09 11.43 37.69
N GLY A 611 4.85 11.73 38.08
CA GLY A 611 4.30 11.31 39.37
C GLY A 611 4.13 9.79 39.51
N GLY A 612 4.06 9.06 38.39
CA GLY A 612 3.88 7.61 38.32
C GLY A 612 5.17 6.78 38.30
N MET A 613 6.36 7.38 38.15
CA MET A 613 7.62 6.64 37.92
C MET A 613 7.97 5.59 38.98
N GLY A 614 7.55 5.81 40.23
CA GLY A 614 7.77 4.88 41.34
C GLY A 614 6.61 3.91 41.62
N ARG A 615 5.58 3.86 40.77
CA ARG A 615 4.43 2.96 40.90
C ARG A 615 4.54 1.80 39.90
N GLY A 616 4.14 0.61 40.33
CA GLY A 616 4.18 -0.61 39.52
C GLY A 616 4.85 -1.75 40.29
N GLY A 617 5.25 -2.80 39.55
CA GLY A 617 6.01 -3.92 40.08
C GLY A 617 7.00 -4.47 39.06
N MET A 618 7.26 -5.77 39.14
CA MET A 618 8.26 -6.45 38.32
C MET A 618 8.04 -6.27 36.80
N ARG A 619 6.78 -6.21 36.34
CA ARG A 619 6.47 -6.09 34.91
C ARG A 619 6.85 -4.72 34.36
N GLU A 620 6.49 -3.66 35.07
CA GLU A 620 6.87 -2.29 34.76
C GLU A 620 8.39 -2.12 34.79
N ALA A 621 9.05 -2.75 35.77
CA ALA A 621 10.51 -2.76 35.87
C ALA A 621 11.16 -3.45 34.65
N LEU A 622 10.67 -4.62 34.25
CA LEU A 622 11.17 -5.35 33.09
C LEU A 622 10.94 -4.58 31.78
N ALA A 623 9.74 -4.04 31.58
CA ALA A 623 9.43 -3.23 30.41
C ALA A 623 10.33 -2.00 30.31
N ARG A 624 10.49 -1.25 31.41
CA ARG A 624 11.39 -0.09 31.50
C ARG A 624 12.84 -0.49 31.22
N SER A 625 13.30 -1.59 31.80
CA SER A 625 14.66 -2.10 31.60
C SER A 625 14.91 -2.49 30.14
N LEU A 626 13.94 -3.15 29.51
CA LEU A 626 14.03 -3.55 28.09
C LEU A 626 14.14 -2.33 27.18
N PHE A 627 13.32 -1.30 27.39
CA PHE A 627 13.41 -0.06 26.62
C PHE A 627 14.73 0.67 26.87
N TYR A 628 15.19 0.77 28.12
CA TYR A 628 16.44 1.43 28.47
C TYR A 628 17.65 0.75 27.80
N ALA A 629 17.80 -0.56 27.97
CA ALA A 629 18.93 -1.30 27.40
C ALA A 629 18.82 -1.48 25.89
N GLY A 630 17.60 -1.58 25.34
CA GLY A 630 17.35 -1.71 23.91
C GLY A 630 17.45 -0.40 23.11
N ALA A 631 17.29 0.76 23.76
CA ALA A 631 17.27 2.08 23.10
C ALA A 631 18.45 2.32 22.13
N PRO A 632 19.72 1.97 22.45
CA PRO A 632 20.84 2.18 21.53
C PRO A 632 20.73 1.43 20.19
N ARG A 633 19.93 0.37 20.11
CA ARG A 633 19.72 -0.40 18.86
C ARG A 633 18.81 0.34 17.87
N GLY A 634 18.09 1.36 18.32
CA GLY A 634 17.24 2.18 17.48
C GLY A 634 16.12 1.41 16.77
N GLY A 635 15.65 0.28 17.30
CA GLY A 635 14.60 -0.51 16.66
C GLY A 635 14.22 -1.78 17.42
N VAL A 636 13.19 -2.47 16.92
CA VAL A 636 12.69 -3.74 17.46
C VAL A 636 12.79 -4.83 16.38
N ASP A 637 13.25 -6.01 16.79
CA ASP A 637 13.44 -7.18 15.92
C ASP A 637 12.43 -8.28 16.29
N GLU A 638 11.91 -8.99 15.29
CA GLU A 638 10.92 -10.06 15.52
C GLU A 638 11.42 -11.16 16.46
N ARG A 639 12.72 -11.45 16.47
CA ARG A 639 13.31 -12.50 17.33
C ARG A 639 13.27 -12.10 18.79
N SER A 640 13.59 -10.83 19.10
CA SER A 640 13.43 -10.27 20.44
C SER A 640 11.97 -10.31 20.89
N PHE A 641 11.03 -10.04 19.98
CA PHE A 641 9.60 -10.12 20.30
C PHE A 641 9.13 -11.56 20.53
N GLU A 642 9.55 -12.52 19.72
CA GLU A 642 9.22 -13.94 19.92
C GLU A 642 9.86 -14.48 21.21
N ALA A 643 11.06 -14.02 21.58
CA ALA A 643 11.68 -14.33 22.88
C ALA A 643 10.80 -13.85 24.05
N VAL A 644 10.27 -12.62 23.98
CA VAL A 644 9.28 -12.12 24.97
C VAL A 644 8.03 -13.00 24.99
N ARG A 645 7.47 -13.34 23.83
CA ARG A 645 6.28 -14.22 23.74
C ARG A 645 6.51 -15.60 24.36
N ARG A 646 7.67 -16.23 24.11
CA ARG A 646 8.03 -17.53 24.70
C ARG A 646 8.16 -17.44 26.22
N PHE A 647 8.78 -16.37 26.71
CA PHE A 647 8.90 -16.12 28.14
C PHE A 647 7.54 -15.92 28.83
N CYS A 648 6.65 -15.11 28.25
CA CYS A 648 5.30 -14.90 28.76
C CYS A 648 4.46 -16.20 28.76
N ARG A 649 4.65 -17.07 27.76
CA ARG A 649 4.02 -18.40 27.72
C ARG A 649 4.56 -19.34 28.80
N ALA A 650 5.85 -19.28 29.09
CA ALA A 650 6.48 -20.08 30.16
C ALA A 650 6.11 -19.59 31.58
N ASN A 651 5.66 -18.33 31.71
CA ASN A 651 5.33 -17.70 33.00
C ASN A 651 3.90 -17.11 33.00
N PRO A 652 2.85 -17.95 33.12
CA PRO A 652 1.45 -17.51 33.03
C PRO A 652 1.07 -16.46 34.09
N GLU A 653 1.78 -16.46 35.23
CA GLU A 653 1.63 -15.48 36.31
C GLU A 653 1.80 -14.03 35.83
N LEU A 654 2.67 -13.83 34.83
CA LEU A 654 3.01 -12.55 34.22
C LEU A 654 2.04 -12.16 33.08
N SER A 655 1.22 -13.10 32.61
CA SER A 655 0.34 -12.95 31.44
C SER A 655 -1.15 -12.78 31.81
N ARG A 656 -1.48 -12.50 33.08
CA ARG A 656 -2.88 -12.41 33.59
C ARG A 656 -3.68 -11.16 33.15
N GLN A 657 -3.10 -10.22 32.41
CA GLN A 657 -3.77 -8.97 32.01
C GLN A 657 -4.29 -9.05 30.57
N SER A 658 -5.24 -8.18 30.23
CA SER A 658 -5.65 -8.01 28.83
C SER A 658 -4.47 -7.48 28.01
N PHE A 659 -4.44 -7.80 26.71
CA PHE A 659 -3.42 -7.30 25.79
C PHE A 659 -3.42 -5.76 25.74
N ASP A 660 -4.59 -5.12 25.83
CA ASP A 660 -4.72 -3.66 25.85
C ASP A 660 -4.10 -3.03 27.11
N ASP A 661 -4.29 -3.64 28.29
CA ASP A 661 -3.64 -3.18 29.52
C ASP A 661 -2.12 -3.33 29.43
N PHE A 662 -1.66 -4.43 28.85
CA PHE A 662 -0.23 -4.66 28.63
C PHE A 662 0.37 -3.64 27.66
N ARG A 663 -0.29 -3.37 26.53
CA ARG A 663 0.10 -2.34 25.57
C ARG A 663 0.16 -0.96 26.23
N LYS A 664 -0.86 -0.61 27.01
CA LYS A 664 -0.90 0.66 27.76
C LYS A 664 0.29 0.78 28.72
N MET A 665 0.56 -0.26 29.50
CA MET A 665 1.69 -0.31 30.42
C MET A 665 3.03 -0.12 29.69
N LEU A 666 3.26 -0.83 28.58
CA LEU A 666 4.47 -0.65 27.77
C LEU A 666 4.64 0.80 27.29
N ARG A 667 3.56 1.39 26.76
CA ARG A 667 3.57 2.80 26.31
C ARG A 667 3.90 3.76 27.45
N GLU A 668 3.34 3.54 28.64
CA GLU A 668 3.64 4.38 29.82
C GLU A 668 5.11 4.27 30.25
N GLN A 669 5.66 3.06 30.31
CA GLN A 669 7.08 2.87 30.67
C GLN A 669 8.02 3.48 29.62
N PHE A 670 7.67 3.36 28.33
CA PHE A 670 8.40 4.01 27.25
C PHE A 670 8.39 5.54 27.40
N PHE A 671 7.23 6.15 27.63
CA PHE A 671 7.14 7.60 27.79
C PHE A 671 7.86 8.10 29.05
N MET A 672 7.83 7.36 30.15
CA MET A 672 8.58 7.74 31.37
C MET A 672 10.08 7.87 31.08
N LEU A 673 10.66 6.92 30.34
CA LEU A 673 12.07 6.98 29.92
C LEU A 673 12.34 8.12 28.95
N LEU A 674 11.44 8.35 27.99
CA LEU A 674 11.60 9.43 27.02
C LEU A 674 11.55 10.82 27.68
N ILE A 675 10.71 10.99 28.69
CA ILE A 675 10.52 12.27 29.41
C ILE A 675 11.69 12.57 30.34
N ASP A 676 12.17 11.57 31.08
CA ASP A 676 13.24 11.71 32.08
C ASP A 676 13.88 10.34 32.36
N GLU A 677 14.90 9.99 31.57
CA GLU A 677 15.61 8.71 31.67
C GLU A 677 16.20 8.52 33.07
N ASP A 678 16.88 9.54 33.60
CA ASP A 678 17.55 9.50 34.90
C ASP A 678 16.56 9.24 36.05
N ALA A 679 15.46 9.99 36.12
CA ALA A 679 14.46 9.80 37.16
C ALA A 679 13.75 8.44 37.04
N ALA A 680 13.47 7.99 35.81
CA ALA A 680 12.85 6.69 35.57
C ALA A 680 13.75 5.53 36.02
N MET A 681 15.06 5.61 35.76
CA MET A 681 16.03 4.60 36.18
C MET A 681 16.30 4.65 37.69
N ALA A 682 16.38 5.84 38.29
CA ALA A 682 16.52 6.00 39.74
C ALA A 682 15.31 5.43 40.53
N ALA A 683 14.13 5.40 39.92
CA ALA A 683 12.93 4.80 40.50
C ALA A 683 12.85 3.27 40.34
N LEU A 684 13.64 2.67 39.45
CA LEU A 684 13.57 1.24 39.09
C LEU A 684 13.69 0.31 40.30
N PRO A 685 14.62 0.50 41.27
CA PRO A 685 14.74 -0.40 42.42
C PRO A 685 13.48 -0.49 43.29
N LYS A 686 12.63 0.55 43.29
CA LYS A 686 11.37 0.58 44.06
C LYS A 686 10.29 -0.33 43.46
N LEU A 687 10.43 -0.72 42.19
CA LEU A 687 9.48 -1.58 41.46
C LEU A 687 9.84 -3.06 41.58
N LEU A 688 11.07 -3.37 41.99
CA LEU A 688 11.57 -4.74 42.03
C LEU A 688 11.08 -5.49 43.29
N PRO A 689 10.84 -6.80 43.19
CA PRO A 689 10.47 -7.61 44.33
C PRO A 689 11.64 -7.75 45.31
N THR A 690 11.32 -8.01 46.58
CA THR A 690 12.32 -8.30 47.62
C THR A 690 13.04 -9.62 47.39
N SER A 691 12.40 -10.56 46.68
CA SER A 691 12.97 -11.86 46.29
C SER A 691 14.13 -11.70 45.30
N GLU A 692 15.33 -12.12 45.71
CA GLU A 692 16.51 -12.11 44.82
C GLU A 692 16.37 -13.08 43.65
N ALA A 693 15.73 -14.24 43.86
CA ALA A 693 15.49 -15.23 42.82
C ALA A 693 14.63 -14.66 41.68
N GLU A 694 13.59 -13.90 42.01
CA GLU A 694 12.74 -13.23 41.01
C GLU A 694 13.49 -12.13 40.26
N ARG A 695 14.32 -11.34 40.96
CA ARG A 695 15.17 -10.32 40.30
C ARG A 695 16.14 -10.97 39.33
N ARG A 696 16.77 -12.09 39.71
CA ARG A 696 17.71 -12.83 38.84
C ARG A 696 17.03 -13.39 37.61
N ALA A 697 15.88 -14.04 37.77
CA ALA A 697 15.08 -14.53 36.65
C ALA A 697 14.66 -13.41 35.68
N GLY A 698 14.34 -12.22 36.21
CA GLY A 698 14.07 -11.05 35.39
C GLY A 698 15.26 -10.53 34.60
N LEU A 699 16.44 -10.50 35.22
CA LEU A 699 17.67 -10.07 34.53
C LEU A 699 18.09 -11.07 33.44
N GLU A 700 17.96 -12.37 33.71
CA GLU A 700 18.18 -13.44 32.72
C GLU A 700 17.21 -13.33 31.53
N MET A 701 15.95 -12.97 31.79
CA MET A 701 14.98 -12.68 30.73
C MET A 701 15.45 -11.50 29.86
N LEU A 702 15.88 -10.39 30.48
CA LEU A 702 16.36 -9.22 29.74
C LEU A 702 17.55 -9.58 28.85
N ASP A 703 18.51 -10.32 29.41
CA ASP A 703 19.68 -10.80 28.66
C ASP A 703 19.27 -11.72 27.50
N THR A 704 18.34 -12.66 27.73
CA THR A 704 17.82 -13.55 26.67
C THR A 704 17.14 -12.76 25.54
N VAL A 705 16.27 -11.81 25.89
CA VAL A 705 15.51 -11.01 24.91
C VAL A 705 16.42 -10.09 24.11
N LEU A 706 17.39 -9.47 24.78
CA LEU A 706 18.37 -8.60 24.12
C LEU A 706 19.32 -9.45 23.26
N SER A 707 19.72 -10.64 23.68
CA SER A 707 20.61 -11.51 22.89
C SER A 707 19.93 -12.17 21.69
N ALA A 708 18.59 -12.25 21.67
CA ALA A 708 17.82 -12.94 20.62
C ALA A 708 18.07 -12.41 19.19
N ALA A 709 18.23 -11.10 19.04
CA ALA A 709 18.45 -10.48 17.74
C ALA A 709 19.94 -10.27 17.41
N ALA A 710 20.73 -9.93 18.43
CA ALA A 710 22.16 -9.68 18.37
C ALA A 710 22.77 -9.80 19.76
N GLU A 711 24.02 -10.24 19.86
CA GLU A 711 24.77 -10.24 21.12
C GLU A 711 24.80 -8.82 21.73
N PRO A 712 24.57 -8.66 23.04
CA PRO A 712 24.68 -7.36 23.71
C PRO A 712 26.12 -6.86 23.66
N ASP A 713 26.38 -5.80 22.88
CA ASP A 713 27.67 -5.14 22.77
C ASP A 713 27.56 -3.62 22.99
N GLY A 714 28.70 -2.93 22.95
CA GLY A 714 28.77 -1.47 23.07
C GLY A 714 27.96 -0.89 24.23
N GLU A 715 27.11 0.09 23.90
CA GLU A 715 26.24 0.78 24.85
C GLU A 715 25.16 -0.15 25.45
N VAL A 716 24.68 -1.14 24.70
CA VAL A 716 23.68 -2.11 25.20
C VAL A 716 24.27 -2.92 26.35
N ALA A 717 25.51 -3.41 26.20
CA ALA A 717 26.20 -4.15 27.26
C ALA A 717 26.48 -3.29 28.50
N VAL A 718 26.79 -2.00 28.31
CA VAL A 718 26.97 -1.05 29.43
C VAL A 718 25.66 -0.86 30.18
N ARG A 719 24.55 -0.59 29.47
CA ARG A 719 23.23 -0.43 30.07
C ARG A 719 22.74 -1.70 30.75
N LEU A 720 23.03 -2.88 30.21
CA LEU A 720 22.68 -4.16 30.83
C LEU A 720 23.43 -4.40 32.15
N ARG A 721 24.72 -4.01 32.25
CA ARG A 721 25.45 -4.04 33.53
C ARG A 721 24.88 -3.06 34.54
N HIS A 722 24.54 -1.84 34.11
CA HIS A 722 23.89 -0.86 34.97
C HIS A 722 22.55 -1.40 35.51
N LEU A 723 21.77 -2.11 34.67
CA LEU A 723 20.56 -2.80 35.13
C LEU A 723 20.87 -3.88 36.17
N ALA A 724 21.94 -4.67 35.99
CA ALA A 724 22.35 -5.68 36.98
C ALA A 724 22.63 -5.06 38.36
N GLU A 725 23.29 -3.89 38.40
CA GLU A 725 23.53 -3.12 39.62
C GLU A 725 22.21 -2.65 40.25
N LEU A 726 21.31 -2.06 39.46
CA LEU A 726 19.99 -1.61 39.93
C LEU A 726 19.09 -2.76 40.42
N PHE A 727 19.29 -3.97 39.89
CA PHE A 727 18.63 -5.20 40.35
C PHE A 727 19.27 -5.80 41.63
N GLY A 728 20.37 -5.22 42.11
CA GLY A 728 21.11 -5.71 43.28
C GLY A 728 21.85 -7.02 43.00
N LEU A 729 22.32 -7.23 41.75
CA LEU A 729 22.97 -8.45 41.26
C LEU A 729 24.33 -8.17 40.60
N GLY A 730 25.01 -7.09 40.99
CA GLY A 730 26.25 -6.59 40.36
C GLY A 730 27.42 -7.58 40.29
N ASP A 731 27.41 -8.65 41.11
CA ASP A 731 28.45 -9.70 41.13
C ASP A 731 28.13 -10.91 40.23
N SER A 732 27.02 -10.89 39.49
CA SER A 732 26.62 -12.00 38.62
C SER A 732 27.46 -12.03 37.33
N PRO A 733 27.93 -13.20 36.83
CA PRO A 733 28.78 -13.28 35.65
C PRO A 733 27.96 -13.01 34.38
N LEU A 734 27.74 -11.75 34.05
CA LEU A 734 27.33 -11.31 32.71
C LEU A 734 28.60 -11.18 31.85
N SER A 735 28.52 -11.61 30.58
CA SER A 735 29.67 -11.63 29.66
C SER A 735 30.42 -10.29 29.64
N PRO A 736 31.77 -10.28 29.73
CA PRO A 736 32.54 -9.04 29.74
C PRO A 736 32.36 -8.29 28.41
N PRO A 737 32.35 -6.94 28.43
CA PRO A 737 32.27 -6.17 27.20
C PRO A 737 33.54 -6.44 26.38
N LYS A 738 33.39 -6.91 25.14
CA LYS A 738 34.51 -6.84 24.20
C LYS A 738 34.78 -5.36 23.94
N THR A 739 35.91 -4.86 24.44
CA THR A 739 36.40 -3.50 24.21
C THR A 739 36.35 -3.19 22.72
N ALA A 740 35.69 -2.10 22.36
CA ALA A 740 35.66 -1.57 21.00
C ALA A 740 37.11 -1.41 20.50
N ALA A 741 37.38 -2.00 19.33
CA ALA A 741 38.60 -1.70 18.59
C ALA A 741 38.61 -0.19 18.24
N PRO A 742 39.79 0.46 18.14
CA PRO A 742 39.86 1.89 17.88
C PRO A 742 39.12 2.24 16.60
N GLU A 743 38.33 3.30 16.69
CA GLU A 743 37.53 3.95 15.66
C GLU A 743 38.20 3.87 14.26
N ALA A 744 37.78 2.90 13.46
CA ALA A 744 38.04 2.91 12.03
C ALA A 744 37.11 3.95 11.42
N ALA A 745 37.71 4.95 10.77
CA ALA A 745 37.06 6.12 10.17
C ALA A 745 35.69 5.81 9.53
N ALA A 746 34.72 6.67 9.82
CA ALA A 746 33.34 6.65 9.33
C ALA A 746 33.21 6.14 7.87
N PRO A 747 32.22 5.28 7.57
CA PRO A 747 32.00 4.83 6.20
C PRO A 747 31.62 6.05 5.36
N LYS A 748 32.49 6.40 4.40
CA LYS A 748 32.16 7.39 3.37
C LYS A 748 30.90 6.92 2.65
N LYS A 749 29.90 7.82 2.58
CA LYS A 749 28.72 7.71 1.70
C LYS A 749 29.12 7.12 0.34
N PRO A 750 28.35 6.16 -0.21
CA PRO A 750 28.66 5.61 -1.53
C PRO A 750 28.63 6.74 -2.56
N ALA A 751 29.79 6.98 -3.19
CA ALA A 751 29.91 7.95 -4.26
C ALA A 751 29.14 7.45 -5.49
N ARG A 752 28.27 8.32 -5.99
CA ARG A 752 27.55 8.20 -7.27
C ARG A 752 28.53 7.78 -8.38
N PRO A 753 28.19 6.81 -9.26
CA PRO A 753 29.11 6.40 -10.33
C PRO A 753 29.28 7.54 -11.34
N THR A 754 30.48 8.11 -11.38
CA THR A 754 30.89 9.08 -12.41
C THR A 754 31.16 8.35 -13.73
N LYS A 755 30.52 8.82 -14.81
CA LYS A 755 30.75 8.40 -16.21
C LYS A 755 32.25 8.43 -16.55
N PRO A 756 32.77 7.48 -17.36
CA PRO A 756 34.15 7.54 -17.82
C PRO A 756 34.35 8.72 -18.79
N ARG A 757 35.30 9.59 -18.46
CA ARG A 757 35.80 10.67 -19.35
C ARG A 757 36.37 10.05 -20.62
N GLY A 758 35.88 10.53 -21.77
CA GLY A 758 36.42 10.21 -23.09
C GLY A 758 37.86 10.70 -23.27
N LYS A 759 38.59 9.99 -24.14
CA LYS A 759 39.96 10.31 -24.57
C LYS A 759 40.06 11.75 -25.12
N PRO A 760 41.20 12.44 -24.91
CA PRO A 760 41.42 13.76 -25.48
C PRO A 760 41.60 13.66 -27.01
N LYS A 761 40.93 14.55 -27.73
CA LYS A 761 41.10 14.81 -29.17
C LYS A 761 42.39 15.63 -29.34
N PRO A 762 43.23 15.38 -30.38
CA PRO A 762 44.39 16.22 -30.65
C PRO A 762 43.95 17.54 -31.30
N GLU A 763 44.66 18.61 -30.95
CA GLU A 763 44.53 19.96 -31.53
C GLU A 763 45.00 20.02 -32.99
N PRO A 764 44.58 21.05 -33.76
CA PRO A 764 44.65 21.05 -35.21
C PRO A 764 45.98 21.57 -35.74
N SER A 765 46.45 20.97 -36.83
CA SER A 765 47.48 21.54 -37.70
C SER A 765 47.06 21.38 -39.16
N ALA A 766 46.89 22.52 -39.84
CA ALA A 766 46.72 22.78 -41.28
C ALA A 766 45.48 22.22 -41.98
#